data_AF-A0A496QW60-F1
#
_entry.id   AF-A0A496QW60-F1
#
_cell.length_a   1.000
_cell.length_b   1.000
_cell.length_c   1.000
_cell.angle_alpha   90.00
_cell.angle_beta   90.00
_cell.angle_gamma   90.00
#
_symmetry.space_group_name_H-M   'P 1'
#
loop_
_entity.id
_entity.type
_entity.pdbx_description
1 polymer ?
#
loop_
_entity_poly.entity_id
_entity_poly.type
_entity_poly.pdbx_seq_one_letter_code
_entity_poly.pdbx_strand_id
1 'polypeptide(L)'
;MESINLKGDLTLHIEDSELEAKLLYSPNPEGEEWNPDKVLALLSENGITEGIDRASINKLLQELSQSSDIRAKEKPVSVTVARGEPPEPGKREEYMWVENPIPHSLSEEAERVFNLHPIPDITVIKTEKVKKEKKVIKKSRLPFLAPREEKIIVFEKQKIPEKVHVNPEVLQTGYVTKDAKIATILPATVGKPGKSVRGTPLLPEISSEPPLYTGRGVERKGDKLIATETGFLRKGKNWVEVIPFRTHQWEVKLSRDNATCYLDFIPGDPGARNPTAKEIIEKALEMGYPKEMILSEAEIELIIEDAVKKGKSLENIPLSEDGDALVKVTVSPDHLKATLTVIKGRGNGRPLDLKEVAATIRESGVRGINREQLKLDIVHFYRSKDLELKDYPLAEGRPPEKGKNGEIEITVKYLSEKESEEIKSRMGWDNPENLKEVPSFKEFPVSMVEKMAPVIRHQPVALISPPEKGKPGMDVYGKVIEGISGDEPNLKLYENLTIDKNGIIAEIQGILDQGSRNDTILLRVRPHQDSRTEITMTEDRMEGRITLIPAKGTGKPLDAEEVKNFIKQKGIIYGVDEELLNDAINRAREGEVIENMVFARGKQPVNETERQIKLLVELATGEKVSIKKDGRADFKTQSRITQVRSGQTIAELLPPKESKEDGRDITGKIVKAESRGGIPVEIGKNIREEKEENGIVKLVAEKSGELYYDRRLIEVNEVYYVAGNVNYQTGNIKFPGSVHIKGSVESGFSIFSEDSIVIGEGVEASLLSADDNIIISQGIKGAGKAVIRARRNLEVSFVEQATLLCVGDIKIKNFCLRSKVKCNGKMILESDKGVLIGGQTQVRKGLEAMNLGSQSGVKTLISFGQDYLIADQIEMHEKTIEKTKSLIMELETAIKRYEKINDRVKLEAARNEKLRALKLMEKRSLHLFTLREKFEEHFPSEIKVRGTLFPGVIIESHGRHYEIKSPKKAIRISFDLQSGHIKEAPFQKREMG
;
A
#
# COMPACT_ATOMS: atom_id res chain seq x y z
N MET A 1 -35.57 -84.14 77.10
CA MET A 1 -36.78 -83.32 76.87
C MET A 1 -37.82 -84.25 76.32
N GLU A 2 -38.92 -84.46 77.05
CA GLU A 2 -40.02 -85.30 76.59
C GLU A 2 -40.58 -84.74 75.27
N SER A 3 -40.78 -85.62 74.29
CA SER A 3 -41.44 -85.27 73.03
C SER A 3 -42.91 -84.99 73.34
N ILE A 4 -43.32 -83.73 73.19
CA ILE A 4 -44.73 -83.35 73.35
C ILE A 4 -45.47 -83.67 72.06
N ASN A 5 -46.56 -84.40 72.20
CA ASN A 5 -47.47 -84.70 71.11
C ASN A 5 -48.77 -83.91 71.34
N LEU A 6 -49.25 -83.22 70.30
CA LEU A 6 -50.50 -82.49 70.30
C LEU A 6 -51.52 -83.19 69.41
N LYS A 7 -52.75 -83.37 69.88
CA LYS A 7 -53.81 -84.03 69.13
C LYS A 7 -54.85 -83.02 68.66
N GLY A 8 -54.92 -82.81 67.34
CA GLY A 8 -55.78 -81.80 66.75
C GLY A 8 -55.52 -81.56 65.27
N ASP A 9 -56.17 -80.54 64.73
CA ASP A 9 -56.01 -80.12 63.34
C ASP A 9 -54.95 -79.01 63.26
N LEU A 10 -53.92 -79.22 62.44
CA LEU A 10 -52.82 -78.27 62.23
C LEU A 10 -52.78 -77.87 60.76
N THR A 11 -52.93 -76.58 60.47
CA THR A 11 -52.81 -76.06 59.10
C THR A 11 -51.69 -75.03 59.03
N LEU A 12 -50.94 -75.04 57.93
CA LEU A 12 -49.88 -74.09 57.66
C LEU A 12 -50.40 -72.96 56.78
N HIS A 13 -50.26 -71.72 57.24
CA HIS A 13 -50.55 -70.52 56.48
C HIS A 13 -49.27 -69.72 56.25
N ILE A 14 -48.92 -69.48 54.98
CA ILE A 14 -47.79 -68.64 54.61
C ILE A 14 -48.38 -67.33 54.11
N GLU A 15 -47.92 -66.21 54.64
CA GLU A 15 -48.40 -64.89 54.20
C GLU A 15 -48.01 -64.63 52.74
N ASP A 16 -48.79 -63.82 52.03
CA ASP A 16 -48.55 -63.49 50.61
C ASP A 16 -47.17 -62.84 50.37
N SER A 17 -46.59 -62.20 51.40
CA SER A 17 -45.24 -61.63 51.37
C SER A 17 -44.13 -62.70 51.41
N GLU A 18 -44.48 -63.94 51.73
CA GLU A 18 -43.60 -65.07 52.06
C GLU A 18 -42.56 -64.76 53.14
N LEU A 19 -42.77 -63.71 53.95
CA LEU A 19 -41.89 -63.32 55.06
C LEU A 19 -42.24 -63.99 56.38
N GLU A 20 -43.47 -64.49 56.54
CA GLU A 20 -43.88 -65.24 57.72
C GLU A 20 -44.65 -66.50 57.33
N ALA A 21 -44.35 -67.60 58.01
CA ALA A 21 -45.16 -68.80 58.01
C ALA A 21 -45.74 -69.00 59.41
N LYS A 22 -47.03 -69.33 59.48
CA LYS A 22 -47.79 -69.51 60.72
C LYS A 22 -48.47 -70.87 60.72
N LEU A 23 -48.39 -71.58 61.84
CA LEU A 23 -49.18 -72.77 62.10
C LEU A 23 -50.45 -72.37 62.85
N LEU A 24 -51.59 -72.75 62.31
CA LEU A 24 -52.89 -72.64 62.96
C LEU A 24 -53.25 -74.01 63.53
N TYR A 25 -53.27 -74.10 64.86
CA TYR A 25 -53.62 -75.31 65.58
C TYR A 25 -55.00 -75.19 66.22
N SER A 26 -55.85 -76.20 66.01
CA SER A 26 -57.15 -76.36 66.65
C SER A 26 -57.20 -77.68 67.42
N PRO A 27 -57.50 -77.68 68.73
CA PRO A 27 -57.61 -78.92 69.49
C PRO A 27 -58.80 -79.76 68.99
N ASN A 28 -58.54 -80.98 68.53
CA ASN A 28 -59.57 -81.91 68.06
C ASN A 28 -59.23 -83.34 68.56
N PRO A 29 -60.02 -83.93 69.49
CA PRO A 29 -59.73 -85.24 70.06
C PRO A 29 -59.70 -86.40 69.05
N GLU A 30 -60.39 -86.25 67.92
CA GLU A 30 -60.39 -87.20 66.80
C GLU A 30 -59.35 -86.85 65.71
N GLY A 31 -58.67 -85.72 65.86
CA GLY A 31 -57.65 -85.24 64.93
C GLY A 31 -56.34 -86.01 65.02
N GLU A 32 -55.43 -85.66 64.11
CA GLU A 32 -54.12 -86.29 64.02
C GLU A 32 -53.21 -85.93 65.21
N GLU A 33 -52.30 -86.83 65.57
CA GLU A 33 -51.26 -86.57 66.55
C GLU A 33 -50.02 -85.97 65.89
N TRP A 34 -49.68 -84.74 66.29
CA TRP A 34 -48.57 -83.93 65.80
C TRP A 34 -47.41 -83.96 66.78
N ASN A 35 -46.25 -84.40 66.30
CA ASN A 35 -44.99 -84.36 67.02
C ASN A 35 -43.99 -83.48 66.24
N PRO A 36 -42.82 -83.13 66.82
CA PRO A 36 -41.86 -82.26 66.14
C PRO A 36 -41.44 -82.76 64.75
N ASP A 37 -41.33 -84.08 64.57
CA ASP A 37 -40.89 -84.68 63.30
C ASP A 37 -41.96 -84.57 62.20
N LYS A 38 -43.24 -84.74 62.55
CA LYS A 38 -44.37 -84.52 61.62
C LYS A 38 -44.56 -83.05 61.26
N VAL A 39 -44.36 -82.14 62.20
CA VAL A 39 -44.43 -80.69 61.93
C VAL A 39 -43.26 -80.27 61.02
N LEU A 40 -42.06 -80.78 61.26
CA LEU A 40 -40.93 -80.57 60.36
C LEU A 40 -41.20 -81.13 58.95
N ALA A 41 -41.81 -82.31 58.84
CA ALA A 41 -42.21 -82.88 57.56
C ALA A 41 -43.23 -81.99 56.83
N LEU A 42 -44.27 -81.51 57.53
CA LEU A 42 -45.26 -80.58 56.98
C LEU A 42 -44.63 -79.27 56.46
N LEU A 43 -43.69 -78.70 57.22
CA LEU A 43 -42.98 -77.49 56.82
C LEU A 43 -42.07 -77.72 55.61
N SER A 44 -41.36 -78.86 55.59
CA SER A 44 -40.49 -79.27 54.48
C SER A 44 -41.27 -79.59 53.20
N GLU A 45 -42.42 -80.26 53.30
CA GLU A 45 -43.32 -80.53 52.15
C GLU A 45 -43.85 -79.23 51.54
N ASN A 46 -44.02 -78.20 52.37
CA ASN A 46 -44.40 -76.86 51.92
C ASN A 46 -43.19 -75.96 51.60
N GLY A 47 -41.99 -76.52 51.50
CA GLY A 47 -40.78 -75.84 51.06
C GLY A 47 -40.19 -74.84 52.05
N ILE A 48 -40.64 -74.84 53.31
CA ILE A 48 -40.09 -73.98 54.37
C ILE A 48 -38.88 -74.69 54.97
N THR A 49 -37.70 -74.15 54.70
CA THR A 49 -36.42 -74.81 55.02
C THR A 49 -35.48 -73.94 55.84
N GLU A 50 -35.81 -72.65 56.00
CA GLU A 50 -34.97 -71.66 56.66
C GLU A 50 -35.55 -71.28 58.03
N GLY A 51 -34.69 -71.20 59.05
CA GLY A 51 -35.08 -70.80 60.41
C GLY A 51 -35.86 -71.85 61.21
N ILE A 52 -35.92 -73.10 60.74
CA ILE A 52 -36.64 -74.19 61.40
C ILE A 52 -35.66 -75.29 61.83
N ASP A 53 -35.60 -75.56 63.14
CA ASP A 53 -34.93 -76.73 63.69
C ASP A 53 -35.83 -77.49 64.67
N ARG A 54 -35.44 -78.74 64.98
CA ARG A 54 -36.22 -79.61 65.87
C ARG A 54 -36.40 -79.02 67.26
N ALA A 55 -35.42 -78.28 67.78
CA ALA A 55 -35.48 -77.69 69.11
C ALA A 55 -36.52 -76.55 69.17
N SER A 56 -36.56 -75.73 68.13
CA SER A 56 -37.48 -74.59 67.95
C SER A 56 -38.92 -75.07 67.78
N ILE A 57 -39.14 -76.09 66.95
CA ILE A 57 -40.46 -76.71 66.79
C ILE A 57 -40.92 -77.40 68.06
N ASN A 58 -40.03 -78.10 68.77
CA ASN A 58 -40.40 -78.72 70.04
C ASN A 58 -40.83 -77.66 71.06
N LYS A 59 -40.06 -76.58 71.21
CA LYS A 59 -40.40 -75.44 72.07
C LYS A 59 -41.75 -74.82 71.71
N LEU A 60 -42.02 -74.61 70.42
CA LEU A 60 -43.28 -74.07 69.91
C LEU A 60 -44.47 -75.01 70.22
N LEU A 61 -44.30 -76.33 70.09
CA LEU A 61 -45.32 -77.30 70.50
C LEU A 61 -45.53 -77.32 72.02
N GLN A 62 -44.47 -77.10 72.83
CA GLN A 62 -44.63 -76.93 74.28
C GLN A 62 -45.42 -75.67 74.62
N GLU A 63 -45.11 -74.54 73.97
CA GLU A 63 -45.84 -73.27 74.14
C GLU A 63 -47.31 -73.42 73.74
N LEU A 64 -47.60 -74.10 72.63
CA LEU A 64 -48.97 -74.44 72.22
C LEU A 64 -49.68 -75.33 73.26
N SER A 65 -49.00 -76.34 73.81
CA SER A 65 -49.59 -77.22 74.85
C SER A 65 -49.94 -76.49 76.16
N GLN A 66 -49.24 -75.38 76.43
CA GLN A 66 -49.40 -74.58 77.64
C GLN A 66 -50.30 -73.35 77.44
N SER A 67 -50.66 -73.02 76.20
CA SER A 67 -51.54 -71.90 75.89
C SER A 67 -52.91 -72.07 76.55
N SER A 68 -53.36 -71.03 77.25
CA SER A 68 -54.66 -70.97 77.90
C SER A 68 -55.82 -71.14 76.92
N ASP A 69 -55.64 -70.69 75.67
CA ASP A 69 -56.67 -70.76 74.62
C ASP A 69 -56.91 -72.19 74.12
N ILE A 70 -55.86 -73.04 74.13
CA ILE A 70 -55.95 -74.46 73.76
C ILE A 70 -56.58 -75.29 74.88
N ARG A 71 -56.28 -74.97 76.15
CA ARG A 71 -56.88 -75.64 77.31
C ARG A 71 -58.38 -75.38 77.46
N ALA A 72 -58.85 -74.22 77.01
CA ALA A 72 -60.27 -73.86 77.02
C ALA A 72 -61.08 -74.46 75.85
N LYS A 73 -60.44 -75.09 74.85
CA LYS A 73 -61.09 -75.67 73.64
C LYS A 73 -61.95 -74.70 72.80
N GLU A 74 -61.77 -73.39 72.94
CA GLU A 74 -62.74 -72.43 72.37
C GLU A 74 -62.25 -71.72 71.09
N LYS A 75 -60.95 -71.68 70.75
CA LYS A 75 -60.45 -71.03 69.52
C LYS A 75 -59.18 -71.66 68.92
N PRO A 76 -59.00 -71.61 67.57
CA PRO A 76 -57.72 -71.90 66.91
C PRO A 76 -56.63 -70.94 67.36
N VAL A 77 -55.42 -71.46 67.63
CA VAL A 77 -54.24 -70.67 67.99
C VAL A 77 -53.30 -70.60 66.81
N SER A 78 -52.92 -69.39 66.41
CA SER A 78 -51.95 -69.13 65.34
C SER A 78 -50.59 -68.78 65.93
N VAL A 79 -49.53 -69.45 65.46
CA VAL A 79 -48.16 -69.21 65.91
C VAL A 79 -47.20 -69.15 64.73
N THR A 80 -46.32 -68.14 64.70
CA THR A 80 -45.30 -68.02 63.66
C THR A 80 -44.24 -69.10 63.83
N VAL A 81 -44.05 -69.89 62.78
CA VAL A 81 -43.15 -71.05 62.76
C VAL A 81 -41.85 -70.79 61.98
N ALA A 82 -41.86 -69.83 61.03
CA ALA A 82 -40.67 -69.37 60.34
C ALA A 82 -40.80 -67.89 59.96
N ARG A 83 -39.66 -67.18 59.91
CA ARG A 83 -39.54 -65.77 59.49
C ARG A 83 -38.44 -65.63 58.44
N GLY A 84 -38.75 -64.96 57.33
CA GLY A 84 -37.80 -64.56 56.31
C GLY A 84 -37.09 -63.24 56.66
N GLU A 85 -36.08 -62.89 55.86
CA GLU A 85 -35.36 -61.62 55.93
C GLU A 85 -35.99 -60.60 54.95
N PRO A 86 -36.48 -59.44 55.40
CA PRO A 86 -37.03 -58.43 54.50
C PRO A 86 -35.94 -57.78 53.63
N PRO A 87 -36.24 -57.40 52.37
CA PRO A 87 -35.28 -56.71 51.52
C PRO A 87 -34.94 -55.31 52.06
N GLU A 88 -33.67 -54.89 51.91
CA GLU A 88 -33.25 -53.51 52.19
C GLU A 88 -33.39 -52.66 50.91
N PRO A 89 -34.20 -51.58 50.93
CA PRO A 89 -34.33 -50.72 49.76
C PRO A 89 -33.02 -49.96 49.48
N GLY A 90 -32.70 -49.79 48.20
CA GLY A 90 -31.54 -49.01 47.77
C GLY A 90 -31.76 -47.50 47.92
N LYS A 91 -30.68 -46.72 48.00
CA LYS A 91 -30.74 -45.25 47.93
C LYS A 91 -30.60 -44.77 46.48
N ARG A 92 -31.33 -43.72 46.11
CA ARG A 92 -31.27 -43.13 44.75
C ARG A 92 -30.00 -42.30 44.55
N GLU A 93 -29.79 -41.88 43.30
CA GLU A 93 -28.79 -40.84 43.01
C GLU A 93 -29.20 -39.53 43.71
N GLU A 94 -28.27 -38.93 44.45
CA GLU A 94 -28.44 -37.60 45.07
C GLU A 94 -27.53 -36.58 44.36
N TYR A 95 -27.99 -35.33 44.26
CA TYR A 95 -27.26 -34.27 43.56
C TYR A 95 -26.88 -33.14 44.52
N MET A 96 -25.57 -32.98 44.75
CA MET A 96 -25.02 -31.85 45.48
C MET A 96 -24.82 -30.67 44.54
N TRP A 97 -25.74 -29.71 44.56
CA TRP A 97 -25.75 -28.54 43.68
C TRP A 97 -24.71 -27.50 44.08
N VAL A 98 -24.10 -26.86 43.09
CA VAL A 98 -23.19 -25.72 43.26
C VAL A 98 -23.99 -24.42 43.14
N GLU A 99 -23.79 -23.48 44.07
CA GLU A 99 -24.36 -22.14 43.97
C GLU A 99 -23.65 -21.34 42.88
N ASN A 100 -24.43 -20.81 41.94
CA ASN A 100 -23.94 -20.06 40.79
C ASN A 100 -24.83 -18.83 40.59
N PRO A 101 -24.81 -17.82 41.48
CA PRO A 101 -25.75 -16.71 41.44
C PRO A 101 -25.65 -15.92 40.12
N ILE A 102 -26.78 -15.39 39.64
CA ILE A 102 -26.79 -14.49 38.49
C ILE A 102 -26.14 -13.16 38.93
N PRO A 103 -25.11 -12.66 38.22
CA PRO A 103 -24.55 -11.34 38.50
C PRO A 103 -25.61 -10.25 38.40
N HIS A 104 -25.60 -9.27 39.31
CA HIS A 104 -26.59 -8.19 39.31
C HIS A 104 -26.69 -7.43 37.98
N SER A 105 -25.57 -7.32 37.25
CA SER A 105 -25.50 -6.70 35.92
C SER A 105 -26.20 -7.50 34.82
N LEU A 106 -26.62 -8.73 35.09
CA LEU A 106 -27.26 -9.65 34.14
C LEU A 106 -28.71 -9.98 34.53
N SER A 107 -29.25 -9.36 35.58
CA SER A 107 -30.58 -9.69 36.10
C SER A 107 -31.68 -9.41 35.08
N GLU A 108 -31.61 -8.27 34.37
CA GLU A 108 -32.60 -7.90 33.34
C GLU A 108 -32.54 -8.85 32.13
N GLU A 109 -31.33 -9.18 31.66
CA GLU A 109 -31.15 -10.13 30.58
C GLU A 109 -31.58 -11.54 30.96
N ALA A 110 -31.36 -11.95 32.22
CA ALA A 110 -31.81 -13.23 32.73
C ALA A 110 -33.34 -13.33 32.68
N GLU A 111 -34.06 -12.33 33.20
CA GLU A 111 -35.52 -12.29 33.16
C GLU A 111 -36.04 -12.39 31.72
N ARG A 112 -35.47 -11.60 30.81
CA ARG A 112 -35.86 -11.62 29.40
C ARG A 112 -35.57 -12.98 28.75
N VAL A 113 -34.40 -13.56 28.99
CA VAL A 113 -34.02 -14.87 28.41
C VAL A 113 -34.92 -15.99 28.96
N PHE A 114 -35.22 -15.98 30.25
CA PHE A 114 -36.16 -16.95 30.84
C PHE A 114 -37.57 -16.81 30.26
N ASN A 115 -38.05 -15.59 30.02
CA ASN A 115 -39.35 -15.33 29.39
C ASN A 115 -39.42 -15.78 27.92
N LEU A 116 -38.31 -15.68 27.17
CA LEU A 116 -38.22 -16.17 25.78
C LEU A 116 -38.19 -17.70 25.68
N HIS A 117 -37.74 -18.37 26.74
CA HIS A 117 -37.64 -19.83 26.82
C HIS A 117 -38.51 -20.38 27.97
N PRO A 118 -39.84 -20.29 27.93
CA PRO A 118 -40.68 -20.63 29.09
C PRO A 118 -40.73 -22.14 29.42
N ILE A 119 -40.37 -23.01 28.46
CA ILE A 119 -40.42 -24.47 28.61
C ILE A 119 -39.00 -25.03 28.45
N PRO A 120 -38.55 -25.94 29.34
CA PRO A 120 -37.24 -26.57 29.22
C PRO A 120 -37.14 -27.47 28.00
N ASP A 121 -35.98 -27.46 27.33
CA ASP A 121 -35.75 -28.23 26.11
C ASP A 121 -34.93 -29.49 26.42
N ILE A 122 -35.66 -30.58 26.63
CA ILE A 122 -35.10 -31.85 27.09
C ILE A 122 -35.33 -32.92 26.04
N THR A 123 -34.24 -33.51 25.55
CA THR A 123 -34.27 -34.62 24.60
C THR A 123 -33.55 -35.81 25.18
N VAL A 124 -34.21 -36.96 25.23
CA VAL A 124 -33.63 -38.24 25.66
C VAL A 124 -33.45 -39.14 24.44
N ILE A 125 -32.32 -39.84 24.36
CA ILE A 125 -32.05 -40.76 23.25
C ILE A 125 -32.60 -42.15 23.60
N LYS A 126 -33.72 -42.52 22.98
CA LYS A 126 -34.27 -43.87 23.08
C LYS A 126 -33.56 -44.79 22.08
N THR A 127 -33.06 -45.93 22.54
CA THR A 127 -32.40 -46.92 21.66
C THR A 127 -33.35 -48.07 21.39
N GLU A 128 -33.87 -48.14 20.16
CA GLU A 128 -34.77 -49.21 19.73
C GLU A 128 -34.02 -50.22 18.85
N LYS A 129 -34.29 -51.52 19.01
CA LYS A 129 -33.75 -52.56 18.14
C LYS A 129 -34.69 -52.73 16.96
N VAL A 130 -34.32 -52.17 15.82
CA VAL A 130 -35.15 -52.21 14.61
C VAL A 130 -34.69 -53.38 13.74
N LYS A 131 -35.68 -54.17 13.30
CA LYS A 131 -35.48 -55.34 12.43
C LYS A 131 -35.28 -54.85 10.99
N LYS A 132 -34.09 -55.03 10.41
CA LYS A 132 -33.81 -54.72 8.99
C LYS A 132 -33.41 -55.97 8.21
N GLU A 133 -33.94 -56.09 7.00
CA GLU A 133 -33.49 -57.10 6.03
C GLU A 133 -32.21 -56.63 5.35
N LYS A 134 -31.14 -57.42 5.48
CA LYS A 134 -29.86 -57.18 4.80
C LYS A 134 -29.61 -58.31 3.81
N LYS A 135 -29.41 -57.97 2.54
CA LYS A 135 -28.98 -58.92 1.51
C LYS A 135 -27.50 -59.23 1.74
N VAL A 136 -27.18 -60.49 1.98
CA VAL A 136 -25.80 -60.94 2.14
C VAL A 136 -25.50 -62.01 1.10
N ILE A 137 -24.39 -61.83 0.40
CA ILE A 137 -23.93 -62.72 -0.66
C ILE A 137 -23.10 -63.83 0.00
N LYS A 138 -23.63 -65.06 0.03
CA LYS A 138 -22.85 -66.23 0.46
C LYS A 138 -22.06 -66.76 -0.72
N LYS A 139 -20.73 -66.77 -0.61
CA LYS A 139 -19.86 -67.46 -1.58
C LYS A 139 -20.19 -68.95 -1.55
N SER A 140 -20.37 -69.54 -2.74
CA SER A 140 -20.64 -70.97 -2.89
C SER A 140 -19.42 -71.78 -2.39
N ARG A 141 -19.65 -72.98 -1.85
CA ARG A 141 -18.58 -73.88 -1.38
C ARG A 141 -17.66 -74.37 -2.51
N LEU A 142 -18.05 -74.15 -3.77
CA LEU A 142 -17.30 -74.52 -4.97
C LEU A 142 -16.98 -73.27 -5.81
N PRO A 143 -15.73 -73.09 -6.29
CA PRO A 143 -15.22 -71.83 -6.86
C PRO A 143 -15.80 -71.43 -8.23
N PHE A 144 -16.60 -72.28 -8.86
CA PHE A 144 -17.16 -72.07 -10.22
C PHE A 144 -18.68 -71.78 -10.23
N LEU A 145 -19.34 -71.72 -9.08
CA LEU A 145 -20.76 -71.38 -8.98
C LEU A 145 -20.97 -69.93 -8.52
N ALA A 146 -21.92 -69.25 -9.17
CA ALA A 146 -22.29 -67.89 -8.82
C ALA A 146 -22.73 -67.79 -7.35
N PRO A 147 -22.31 -66.76 -6.60
CA PRO A 147 -22.72 -66.56 -5.22
C PRO A 147 -24.24 -66.41 -5.09
N ARG A 148 -24.84 -67.00 -4.05
CA ARG A 148 -26.29 -66.94 -3.82
C ARG A 148 -26.61 -65.77 -2.88
N GLU A 149 -27.53 -64.90 -3.29
CA GLU A 149 -28.05 -63.83 -2.44
C GLU A 149 -29.03 -64.43 -1.41
N GLU A 150 -28.75 -64.25 -0.13
CA GLU A 150 -29.61 -64.65 0.99
C GLU A 150 -30.02 -63.39 1.75
N LYS A 151 -31.33 -63.22 2.01
CA LYS A 151 -31.83 -62.14 2.87
C LYS A 151 -31.75 -62.59 4.31
N ILE A 152 -30.88 -61.96 5.09
CA ILE A 152 -30.81 -62.20 6.54
C ILE A 152 -31.46 -61.04 7.29
N ILE A 153 -32.08 -61.35 8.41
CA ILE A 153 -32.65 -60.37 9.32
C ILE A 153 -31.56 -59.96 10.31
N VAL A 154 -31.24 -58.66 10.37
CA VAL A 154 -30.30 -58.10 11.34
C VAL A 154 -31.02 -57.06 12.20
N PHE A 155 -30.85 -57.15 13.51
CA PHE A 155 -31.36 -56.15 14.45
C PHE A 155 -30.32 -55.05 14.61
N GLU A 156 -30.62 -53.85 14.10
CA GLU A 156 -29.78 -52.66 14.27
C GLU A 156 -30.31 -51.82 15.42
N LYS A 157 -29.42 -51.34 16.30
CA LYS A 157 -29.77 -50.37 17.33
C LYS A 157 -29.95 -49.00 16.68
N GLN A 158 -31.18 -48.52 16.59
CA GLN A 158 -31.51 -47.18 16.12
C GLN A 158 -31.69 -46.26 17.34
N LYS A 159 -30.91 -45.19 17.38
CA LYS A 159 -31.03 -44.12 18.39
C LYS A 159 -32.03 -43.09 17.88
N ILE A 160 -33.16 -42.95 18.55
CA ILE A 160 -34.22 -42.02 18.21
C ILE A 160 -34.27 -40.95 19.31
N PRO A 161 -34.05 -39.66 18.98
CA PRO A 161 -34.23 -38.58 19.94
C PRO A 161 -35.73 -38.37 20.22
N GLU A 162 -36.13 -38.41 21.49
CA GLU A 162 -37.49 -38.21 21.95
C GLU A 162 -37.54 -37.01 22.90
N LYS A 163 -38.48 -36.08 22.68
CA LYS A 163 -38.66 -34.91 23.53
C LYS A 163 -39.43 -35.28 24.79
N VAL A 164 -38.83 -35.07 25.95
CA VAL A 164 -39.45 -35.38 27.24
C VAL A 164 -40.09 -34.12 27.82
N HIS A 165 -41.35 -34.22 28.20
CA HIS A 165 -42.08 -33.13 28.85
C HIS A 165 -41.95 -33.27 30.37
N VAL A 166 -41.44 -32.22 31.01
CA VAL A 166 -41.28 -32.12 32.47
C VAL A 166 -42.13 -30.95 33.00
N ASN A 167 -42.39 -30.92 34.30
CA ASN A 167 -42.99 -29.74 34.93
C ASN A 167 -42.05 -28.53 34.74
N PRO A 168 -42.46 -27.45 34.06
CA PRO A 168 -41.60 -26.32 33.73
C PRO A 168 -41.26 -25.41 34.93
N GLU A 169 -41.82 -25.66 36.12
CA GLU A 169 -41.54 -24.90 37.33
C GLU A 169 -40.03 -24.84 37.64
N VAL A 170 -39.52 -23.61 37.79
CA VAL A 170 -38.10 -23.32 38.07
C VAL A 170 -37.94 -23.12 39.58
N LEU A 171 -37.11 -23.96 40.20
CA LEU A 171 -36.80 -23.92 41.63
C LEU A 171 -35.55 -23.11 41.95
N GLN A 172 -34.61 -23.02 41.01
CA GLN A 172 -33.34 -22.32 41.20
C GLN A 172 -32.82 -21.81 39.85
N THR A 173 -32.25 -20.61 39.85
CA THR A 173 -31.59 -19.99 38.70
C THR A 173 -30.13 -19.66 39.02
N GLY A 174 -29.34 -19.46 37.97
CA GLY A 174 -27.94 -19.14 38.09
C GLY A 174 -27.30 -18.69 36.78
N TYR A 175 -26.00 -18.37 36.82
CA TYR A 175 -25.18 -18.12 35.63
C TYR A 175 -23.89 -18.94 35.72
N VAL A 176 -23.59 -19.69 34.66
CA VAL A 176 -22.44 -20.60 34.63
C VAL A 176 -21.61 -20.35 33.39
N THR A 177 -20.29 -20.51 33.52
CA THR A 177 -19.38 -20.53 32.37
C THR A 177 -19.27 -21.93 31.80
N LYS A 178 -18.86 -22.05 30.54
CA LYS A 178 -18.54 -23.33 29.93
C LYS A 178 -17.54 -24.11 30.80
N ASP A 179 -17.78 -25.42 30.92
CA ASP A 179 -17.05 -26.39 31.74
C ASP A 179 -17.22 -26.21 33.26
N ALA A 180 -18.01 -25.23 33.72
CA ALA A 180 -18.31 -25.06 35.14
C ALA A 180 -19.09 -26.27 35.70
N LYS A 181 -18.76 -26.65 36.93
CA LYS A 181 -19.45 -27.72 37.66
C LYS A 181 -20.80 -27.20 38.16
N ILE A 182 -21.88 -27.86 37.77
CA ILE A 182 -23.26 -27.55 38.18
C ILE A 182 -23.65 -28.36 39.42
N ALA A 183 -23.32 -29.64 39.45
CA ALA A 183 -23.60 -30.52 40.58
C ALA A 183 -22.61 -31.69 40.65
N THR A 184 -22.50 -32.29 41.84
CA THR A 184 -21.83 -33.59 42.05
C THR A 184 -22.91 -34.65 42.29
N ILE A 185 -22.78 -35.80 41.62
CA ILE A 185 -23.72 -36.91 41.63
C ILE A 185 -23.20 -37.95 42.62
N LEU A 186 -23.96 -38.18 43.68
CA LEU A 186 -23.76 -39.29 44.60
C LEU A 186 -24.44 -40.53 43.98
N PRO A 187 -23.72 -41.65 43.76
CA PRO A 187 -24.25 -42.80 43.05
C PRO A 187 -25.38 -43.48 43.82
N ALA A 188 -26.35 -44.03 43.10
CA ALA A 188 -27.37 -44.88 43.69
C ALA A 188 -26.72 -46.13 44.32
N THR A 189 -27.28 -46.59 45.44
CA THR A 189 -26.91 -47.86 46.06
C THR A 189 -27.97 -48.89 45.71
N VAL A 190 -27.55 -50.07 45.25
CA VAL A 190 -28.47 -51.17 44.95
C VAL A 190 -28.98 -51.71 46.29
N GLY A 191 -30.30 -51.85 46.42
CA GLY A 191 -30.90 -52.47 47.59
C GLY A 191 -30.45 -53.92 47.75
N LYS A 192 -30.40 -54.43 48.99
CA LYS A 192 -30.04 -55.83 49.23
C LYS A 192 -31.28 -56.72 49.13
N PRO A 193 -31.23 -57.83 48.37
CA PRO A 193 -32.32 -58.81 48.37
C PRO A 193 -32.55 -59.37 49.77
N GLY A 194 -33.80 -59.49 50.16
CA GLY A 194 -34.23 -60.27 51.31
C GLY A 194 -34.33 -61.76 50.95
N LYS A 195 -34.78 -62.57 51.90
CA LYS A 195 -34.94 -64.02 51.74
C LYS A 195 -36.29 -64.45 52.33
N SER A 196 -37.14 -65.11 51.55
CA SER A 196 -38.42 -65.63 52.05
C SER A 196 -38.23 -66.78 53.03
N VAL A 197 -39.30 -67.19 53.72
CA VAL A 197 -39.34 -68.41 54.56
C VAL A 197 -39.04 -69.69 53.75
N ARG A 198 -39.17 -69.65 52.42
CA ARG A 198 -38.86 -70.75 51.49
C ARG A 198 -37.44 -70.69 50.91
N GLY A 199 -36.65 -69.68 51.28
CA GLY A 199 -35.29 -69.48 50.77
C GLY A 199 -35.20 -68.81 49.41
N THR A 200 -36.32 -68.32 48.84
CA THR A 200 -36.33 -67.57 47.57
C THR A 200 -35.90 -66.11 47.80
N PRO A 201 -35.07 -65.52 46.92
CA PRO A 201 -34.67 -64.11 47.05
C PRO A 201 -35.85 -63.16 46.84
N LEU A 202 -36.11 -62.29 47.83
CA LEU A 202 -37.09 -61.21 47.73
C LEU A 202 -36.38 -59.95 47.22
N LEU A 203 -36.73 -59.49 46.01
CA LEU A 203 -36.08 -58.32 45.42
C LEU A 203 -36.60 -57.02 46.07
N PRO A 204 -35.72 -56.04 46.34
CA PRO A 204 -36.16 -54.73 46.83
C PRO A 204 -37.05 -54.02 45.80
N GLU A 205 -38.03 -53.27 46.28
CA GLU A 205 -38.93 -52.50 45.42
C GLU A 205 -38.15 -51.51 44.53
N ILE A 206 -38.41 -51.58 43.23
CA ILE A 206 -37.85 -50.63 42.26
C ILE A 206 -38.72 -49.37 42.32
N SER A 207 -38.16 -48.31 42.90
CA SER A 207 -38.77 -46.98 42.95
C SER A 207 -39.29 -46.52 41.58
N SER A 208 -40.53 -46.02 41.55
CA SER A 208 -41.25 -45.59 40.33
C SER A 208 -41.02 -44.13 39.89
N GLU A 209 -40.21 -43.34 40.61
CA GLU A 209 -39.98 -41.94 40.25
C GLU A 209 -38.99 -41.76 39.07
N PRO A 210 -39.24 -40.77 38.19
CA PRO A 210 -38.40 -40.52 37.02
C PRO A 210 -37.02 -39.94 37.40
N PRO A 211 -35.96 -40.23 36.61
CA PRO A 211 -34.61 -39.72 36.85
C PRO A 211 -34.49 -38.20 36.59
N LEU A 212 -33.38 -37.59 37.01
CA LEU A 212 -33.03 -36.22 36.64
C LEU A 212 -32.71 -36.15 35.14
N TYR A 213 -33.40 -35.27 34.41
CA TYR A 213 -33.14 -35.03 33.00
C TYR A 213 -32.17 -33.87 32.79
N THR A 214 -31.11 -34.09 32.03
CA THR A 214 -30.20 -33.02 31.57
C THR A 214 -30.74 -32.43 30.27
N GLY A 215 -31.17 -31.17 30.33
CA GLY A 215 -31.59 -30.39 29.16
C GLY A 215 -30.40 -29.79 28.41
N ARG A 216 -30.69 -28.83 27.51
CA ARG A 216 -29.68 -28.11 26.74
C ARG A 216 -28.56 -27.56 27.64
N GLY A 217 -27.32 -27.59 27.15
CA GLY A 217 -26.20 -26.92 27.82
C GLY A 217 -25.67 -27.63 29.07
N VAL A 218 -26.17 -28.83 29.40
CA VAL A 218 -25.73 -29.61 30.57
C VAL A 218 -25.35 -31.02 30.15
N GLU A 219 -24.18 -31.47 30.58
CA GLU A 219 -23.67 -32.82 30.32
C GLU A 219 -23.28 -33.52 31.63
N ARG A 220 -23.58 -34.81 31.72
CA ARG A 220 -23.07 -35.67 32.78
C ARG A 220 -21.70 -36.21 32.40
N LYS A 221 -20.67 -35.86 33.18
CA LYS A 221 -19.30 -36.34 33.02
C LYS A 221 -18.86 -37.06 34.30
N GLY A 222 -19.00 -38.39 34.29
CA GLY A 222 -18.71 -39.23 35.45
C GLY A 222 -19.68 -38.96 36.60
N ASP A 223 -19.13 -38.52 37.73
CA ASP A 223 -19.82 -38.15 38.97
C ASP A 223 -20.25 -36.68 39.02
N LYS A 224 -20.23 -35.95 37.90
CA LYS A 224 -20.54 -34.51 37.86
C LYS A 224 -21.50 -34.15 36.74
N LEU A 225 -22.29 -33.11 36.99
CA LEU A 225 -22.97 -32.34 35.96
C LEU A 225 -22.12 -31.11 35.65
N ILE A 226 -21.81 -30.89 34.37
CA ILE A 226 -21.03 -29.75 33.89
C ILE A 226 -21.82 -28.96 32.85
N ALA A 227 -21.58 -27.66 32.80
CA ALA A 227 -22.10 -26.80 31.74
C ALA A 227 -21.30 -27.01 30.45
N THR A 228 -21.95 -27.28 29.33
CA THR A 228 -21.26 -27.42 28.03
C THR A 228 -21.09 -26.07 27.32
N GLU A 229 -21.83 -25.05 27.77
CA GLU A 229 -21.85 -23.69 27.23
C GLU A 229 -21.94 -22.66 28.38
N THR A 230 -21.50 -21.43 28.13
CA THR A 230 -21.70 -20.30 29.04
C THR A 230 -23.12 -19.77 28.91
N GLY A 231 -23.83 -19.57 30.02
CA GLY A 231 -25.20 -19.07 29.98
C GLY A 231 -25.97 -19.12 31.31
N PHE A 232 -27.27 -18.88 31.22
CA PHE A 232 -28.17 -18.88 32.37
C PHE A 232 -28.58 -20.32 32.72
N LEU A 233 -28.20 -20.75 33.91
CA LEU A 233 -28.60 -22.01 34.52
C LEU A 233 -30.01 -21.89 35.09
N ARG A 234 -30.85 -22.90 34.89
CA ARG A 234 -32.07 -23.07 35.66
C ARG A 234 -32.36 -24.54 35.95
N LYS A 235 -32.97 -24.78 37.10
CA LYS A 235 -33.24 -26.10 37.65
C LYS A 235 -34.70 -26.20 38.08
N GLY A 236 -35.38 -27.27 37.66
CA GLY A 236 -36.70 -27.64 38.17
C GLY A 236 -36.64 -28.86 39.09
N LYS A 237 -37.79 -29.51 39.31
CA LYS A 237 -37.91 -30.65 40.24
C LYS A 237 -37.06 -31.86 39.84
N ASN A 238 -37.06 -32.22 38.56
CA ASN A 238 -36.36 -33.38 38.01
C ASN A 238 -35.65 -33.06 36.69
N TRP A 239 -35.24 -31.80 36.50
CA TRP A 239 -34.50 -31.39 35.32
C TRP A 239 -33.58 -30.21 35.59
N VAL A 240 -32.56 -30.04 34.75
CA VAL A 240 -31.63 -28.91 34.76
C VAL A 240 -31.17 -28.59 33.34
N GLU A 241 -31.03 -27.31 33.02
CA GLU A 241 -30.48 -26.88 31.74
C GLU A 241 -29.72 -25.56 31.86
N VAL A 242 -28.90 -25.25 30.85
CA VAL A 242 -28.22 -23.97 30.68
C VAL A 242 -28.65 -23.39 29.34
N ILE A 243 -29.31 -22.23 29.38
CA ILE A 243 -29.67 -21.46 28.20
C ILE A 243 -28.44 -20.63 27.80
N PRO A 244 -27.83 -20.87 26.63
CA PRO A 244 -26.61 -20.18 26.23
C PRO A 244 -26.82 -18.67 26.19
N PHE A 245 -25.92 -17.92 26.83
CA PHE A 245 -25.92 -16.47 26.86
C PHE A 245 -24.54 -15.92 27.22
N ARG A 246 -24.00 -15.03 26.38
CA ARG A 246 -22.69 -14.38 26.54
C ARG A 246 -22.85 -12.87 26.41
N THR A 247 -22.19 -12.14 27.30
CA THR A 247 -22.06 -10.69 27.18
C THR A 247 -21.04 -10.32 26.10
N HIS A 248 -21.13 -9.08 25.58
CA HIS A 248 -20.04 -8.50 24.81
C HIS A 248 -18.79 -8.34 25.69
N GLN A 249 -17.62 -8.57 25.13
CA GLN A 249 -16.34 -8.29 25.80
C GLN A 249 -15.66 -7.14 25.08
N TRP A 250 -15.07 -6.21 25.81
CA TRP A 250 -14.40 -5.06 25.21
C TRP A 250 -13.32 -4.50 26.12
N GLU A 251 -12.34 -3.84 25.52
CA GLU A 251 -11.22 -3.20 26.21
C GLU A 251 -10.78 -1.95 25.44
N VAL A 252 -10.36 -0.93 26.19
CA VAL A 252 -9.73 0.28 25.64
C VAL A 252 -8.25 0.25 25.97
N LYS A 253 -7.40 0.49 24.97
CA LYS A 253 -5.94 0.46 25.11
C LYS A 253 -5.27 1.59 24.35
N LEU A 254 -4.10 2.04 24.84
CA LEU A 254 -3.30 3.07 24.16
C LEU A 254 -2.21 2.45 23.29
N SER A 255 -1.84 3.15 22.22
CA SER A 255 -0.65 2.86 21.42
C SER A 255 0.62 3.00 22.25
N ARG A 256 1.74 2.43 21.78
CA ARG A 256 3.03 2.47 22.49
C ARG A 256 3.57 3.88 22.74
N ASP A 257 3.20 4.83 21.89
CA ASP A 257 3.55 6.25 21.98
C ASP A 257 2.46 7.11 22.64
N ASN A 258 1.40 6.47 23.15
CA ASN A 258 0.21 7.06 23.75
C ASN A 258 -0.56 8.03 22.84
N ALA A 259 -0.31 8.02 21.53
CA ALA A 259 -0.92 8.93 20.58
C ALA A 259 -2.28 8.45 20.05
N THR A 260 -2.52 7.14 20.03
CA THR A 260 -3.79 6.53 19.58
C THR A 260 -4.45 5.74 20.70
N CYS A 261 -5.75 5.94 20.86
CA CYS A 261 -6.63 5.14 21.70
C CYS A 261 -7.34 4.10 20.81
N TYR A 262 -7.35 2.84 21.23
CA TYR A 262 -7.91 1.72 20.49
C TYR A 262 -9.02 1.03 21.29
N LEU A 263 -10.02 0.51 20.57
CA LEU A 263 -11.06 -0.37 21.05
C LEU A 263 -10.85 -1.78 20.49
N ASP A 264 -10.80 -2.76 21.40
CA ASP A 264 -11.04 -4.16 21.09
C ASP A 264 -12.47 -4.51 21.52
N PHE A 265 -13.21 -5.22 20.67
CA PHE A 265 -14.60 -5.60 20.95
C PHE A 265 -14.92 -6.98 20.38
N ILE A 266 -15.41 -7.89 21.22
CA ILE A 266 -15.84 -9.24 20.86
C ILE A 266 -17.35 -9.33 21.09
N PRO A 267 -18.16 -9.47 20.02
CA PRO A 267 -19.61 -9.55 20.17
C PRO A 267 -20.04 -10.83 20.89
N GLY A 268 -20.90 -10.69 21.89
CA GLY A 268 -21.62 -11.77 22.56
C GLY A 268 -22.95 -12.08 21.87
N ASP A 269 -23.97 -12.48 22.64
CA ASP A 269 -25.30 -12.76 22.11
C ASP A 269 -26.00 -11.48 21.62
N PRO A 270 -26.79 -11.51 20.51
CA PRO A 270 -27.44 -10.32 19.95
C PRO A 270 -28.40 -9.58 20.89
N GLY A 271 -28.84 -10.24 21.96
CA GLY A 271 -29.67 -9.63 23.00
C GLY A 271 -28.89 -8.95 24.12
N ALA A 272 -27.57 -9.17 24.23
CA ALA A 272 -26.80 -8.58 25.32
C ALA A 272 -26.76 -7.05 25.23
N ARG A 273 -26.67 -6.37 26.39
CA ARG A 273 -26.56 -4.91 26.42
C ARG A 273 -25.26 -4.46 25.76
N ASN A 274 -25.37 -3.59 24.75
CA ASN A 274 -24.22 -2.93 24.14
C ASN A 274 -23.55 -2.01 25.18
N PRO A 275 -22.21 -1.96 25.23
CA PRO A 275 -21.53 -0.89 25.95
C PRO A 275 -21.89 0.46 25.31
N THR A 276 -22.14 1.45 26.15
CA THR A 276 -22.46 2.80 25.70
C THR A 276 -21.17 3.51 25.27
N ALA A 277 -21.27 4.44 24.32
CA ALA A 277 -20.11 5.27 23.96
C ALA A 277 -19.56 6.04 25.16
N LYS A 278 -20.41 6.43 26.11
CA LYS A 278 -20.00 7.09 27.36
C LYS A 278 -19.11 6.21 28.23
N GLU A 279 -19.46 4.94 28.42
CA GLU A 279 -18.63 3.98 29.18
C GLU A 279 -17.25 3.78 28.52
N ILE A 280 -17.19 3.75 27.19
CA ILE A 280 -15.94 3.62 26.43
C ILE A 280 -15.10 4.89 26.51
N ILE A 281 -15.72 6.06 26.35
CA ILE A 281 -15.05 7.35 26.47
C ILE A 281 -14.51 7.54 27.89
N GLU A 282 -15.30 7.24 28.92
CA GLU A 282 -14.87 7.35 30.32
C GLU A 282 -13.65 6.48 30.60
N LYS A 283 -13.60 5.25 30.05
CA LYS A 283 -12.39 4.40 30.13
C LYS A 283 -11.18 5.02 29.44
N ALA A 284 -11.34 5.63 28.26
CA ALA A 284 -10.25 6.34 27.60
C ALA A 284 -9.76 7.55 28.43
N LEU A 285 -10.68 8.29 29.06
CA LEU A 285 -10.36 9.42 29.93
C LEU A 285 -9.65 9.00 31.23
N GLU A 286 -10.03 7.88 31.84
CA GLU A 286 -9.34 7.29 33.00
C GLU A 286 -7.88 6.95 32.68
N MET A 287 -7.59 6.54 31.43
CA MET A 287 -6.22 6.32 30.94
C MET A 287 -5.47 7.64 30.67
N GLY A 288 -6.16 8.78 30.79
CA GLY A 288 -5.66 10.13 30.56
C GLY A 288 -5.46 10.46 29.08
N TYR A 289 -6.30 9.90 28.20
CA TYR A 289 -6.38 10.29 26.79
C TYR A 289 -7.31 11.53 26.65
N PRO A 290 -6.94 12.55 25.86
CA PRO A 290 -7.70 13.80 25.78
C PRO A 290 -9.07 13.62 25.12
N LYS A 291 -10.12 14.22 25.71
CA LYS A 291 -11.51 14.06 25.24
C LYS A 291 -11.69 14.61 23.82
N GLU A 292 -11.05 15.74 23.52
CA GLU A 292 -11.20 16.41 22.21
C GLU A 292 -10.66 15.58 21.04
N MET A 293 -9.86 14.54 21.32
CA MET A 293 -9.22 13.71 20.30
C MET A 293 -9.91 12.36 20.12
N ILE A 294 -10.99 12.10 20.87
CA ILE A 294 -11.78 10.87 20.77
C ILE A 294 -12.91 11.11 19.77
N LEU A 295 -13.23 10.09 18.96
CA LEU A 295 -14.39 10.09 18.06
C LEU A 295 -15.69 10.44 18.81
N SER A 296 -16.65 10.96 18.08
CA SER A 296 -17.95 11.33 18.66
C SER A 296 -18.72 10.11 19.20
N GLU A 297 -19.62 10.33 20.16
CA GLU A 297 -20.45 9.26 20.74
C GLU A 297 -21.18 8.47 19.63
N ALA A 298 -21.70 9.16 18.61
CA ALA A 298 -22.39 8.55 17.47
C ALA A 298 -21.49 7.65 16.61
N GLU A 299 -20.23 8.02 16.40
CA GLU A 299 -19.29 7.20 15.62
C GLU A 299 -18.91 5.92 16.38
N ILE A 300 -18.69 6.03 17.69
CA ILE A 300 -18.39 4.89 18.57
C ILE A 300 -19.59 3.94 18.62
N GLU A 301 -20.81 4.47 18.76
CA GLU A 301 -22.05 3.68 18.73
C GLU A 301 -22.19 2.93 17.40
N LEU A 302 -21.96 3.60 16.26
CA LEU A 302 -22.00 2.95 14.94
C LEU A 302 -20.97 1.81 14.81
N ILE A 303 -19.76 1.98 15.34
CA ILE A 303 -18.72 0.94 15.34
C ILE A 303 -19.19 -0.31 16.10
N ILE A 304 -19.79 -0.11 17.29
CA ILE A 304 -20.29 -1.21 18.14
C ILE A 304 -21.49 -1.88 17.47
N GLU A 305 -22.47 -1.09 17.01
CA GLU A 305 -23.68 -1.60 16.35
C GLU A 305 -23.33 -2.42 15.10
N ASP A 306 -22.40 -1.95 14.28
CA ASP A 306 -21.95 -2.66 13.08
C ASP A 306 -21.27 -3.99 13.44
N ALA A 307 -20.42 -4.00 14.48
CA ALA A 307 -19.77 -5.21 14.97
C ALA A 307 -20.76 -6.24 15.51
N VAL A 308 -21.76 -5.80 16.29
CA VAL A 308 -22.82 -6.66 16.84
C VAL A 308 -23.71 -7.19 15.71
N LYS A 309 -24.16 -6.33 14.79
CA LYS A 309 -25.01 -6.72 13.66
C LYS A 309 -24.34 -7.73 12.73
N LYS A 310 -23.03 -7.59 12.51
CA LYS A 310 -22.24 -8.49 11.66
C LYS A 310 -21.68 -9.69 12.41
N GLY A 311 -21.77 -9.73 13.74
CA GLY A 311 -21.14 -10.76 14.58
C GLY A 311 -19.61 -10.83 14.41
N LYS A 312 -18.96 -9.69 14.12
CA LYS A 312 -17.54 -9.62 13.80
C LYS A 312 -16.75 -8.98 14.95
N SER A 313 -15.72 -9.66 15.44
CA SER A 313 -14.78 -9.10 16.41
C SER A 313 -13.97 -7.94 15.80
N LEU A 314 -13.76 -6.92 16.63
CA LEU A 314 -12.96 -5.75 16.36
C LEU A 314 -11.65 -5.84 17.17
N GLU A 315 -10.54 -5.57 16.51
CA GLU A 315 -9.21 -5.56 17.13
C GLU A 315 -8.47 -4.30 16.67
N ASN A 316 -7.90 -3.56 17.63
CA ASN A 316 -7.18 -2.32 17.44
C ASN A 316 -7.97 -1.28 16.61
N ILE A 317 -9.28 -1.12 16.84
CA ILE A 317 -10.05 -0.09 16.13
C ILE A 317 -9.75 1.27 16.75
N PRO A 318 -9.25 2.25 15.99
CA PRO A 318 -8.94 3.55 16.56
C PRO A 318 -10.21 4.27 17.04
N LEU A 319 -10.18 4.72 18.29
CA LEU A 319 -11.12 5.67 18.88
C LEU A 319 -10.62 7.11 18.74
N SER A 320 -9.41 7.31 18.25
CA SER A 320 -8.81 8.63 18.02
C SER A 320 -9.21 9.20 16.65
N GLU A 321 -9.36 10.51 16.56
CA GLU A 321 -9.37 11.19 15.26
C GLU A 321 -8.06 10.98 14.50
N ASP A 322 -8.14 10.90 13.17
CA ASP A 322 -6.99 10.66 12.31
C ASP A 322 -6.05 11.89 12.23
N GLY A 323 -4.74 11.64 12.29
CA GLY A 323 -3.73 12.68 12.09
C GLY A 323 -2.36 12.09 11.78
N ASP A 324 -1.68 12.61 10.76
CA ASP A 324 -0.36 12.13 10.36
C ASP A 324 0.77 12.71 11.22
N ALA A 325 1.80 11.90 11.47
CA ALA A 325 3.02 12.37 12.10
C ALA A 325 3.75 13.40 11.21
N LEU A 326 4.22 14.48 11.85
CA LEU A 326 4.98 15.56 11.21
C LEU A 326 6.34 15.70 11.90
N VAL A 327 7.41 15.74 11.10
CA VAL A 327 8.74 16.11 11.57
C VAL A 327 9.24 17.25 10.71
N LYS A 328 9.54 18.39 11.32
CA LYS A 328 9.99 19.59 10.61
C LYS A 328 11.15 20.26 11.34
N VAL A 329 12.24 20.52 10.62
CA VAL A 329 13.31 21.41 11.08
C VAL A 329 13.09 22.79 10.46
N THR A 330 13.10 23.82 11.27
CA THR A 330 12.95 25.23 10.83
C THR A 330 14.21 26.00 11.20
N VAL A 331 14.77 26.73 10.25
CA VAL A 331 15.94 27.60 10.47
C VAL A 331 15.52 29.05 10.26
N SER A 332 15.95 29.93 11.15
CA SER A 332 15.64 31.37 11.09
C SER A 332 16.25 32.01 9.84
N PRO A 333 15.67 33.11 9.32
CA PRO A 333 16.17 33.78 8.11
C PRO A 333 17.61 34.29 8.21
N ASP A 334 18.06 34.65 9.42
CA ASP A 334 19.44 35.06 9.71
C ASP A 334 20.41 33.86 9.85
N HIS A 335 19.89 32.62 9.75
CA HIS A 335 20.61 31.37 9.94
C HIS A 335 21.28 31.21 11.31
N LEU A 336 20.85 31.99 12.32
CA LEU A 336 21.40 31.93 13.67
C LEU A 336 20.65 30.99 14.61
N LYS A 337 19.46 30.48 14.26
CA LYS A 337 18.68 29.56 15.10
C LYS A 337 18.06 28.45 14.28
N ALA A 338 18.16 27.22 14.80
CA ALA A 338 17.49 26.05 14.24
C ALA A 338 16.61 25.38 15.31
N THR A 339 15.36 25.11 14.99
CA THR A 339 14.40 24.42 15.87
C THR A 339 13.78 23.19 15.20
N LEU A 340 13.33 22.25 16.02
CA LEU A 340 12.67 21.01 15.63
C LEU A 340 11.21 21.02 16.12
N THR A 341 10.28 20.72 15.22
CA THR A 341 8.89 20.47 15.53
C THR A 341 8.55 19.02 15.19
N VAL A 342 8.06 18.27 16.18
CA VAL A 342 7.63 16.87 16.02
C VAL A 342 6.19 16.72 16.49
N ILE A 343 5.33 16.13 15.67
CA ILE A 343 3.94 15.80 16.01
C ILE A 343 3.76 14.29 15.84
N LYS A 344 3.16 13.63 16.83
CA LYS A 344 2.84 12.20 16.78
C LYS A 344 1.64 11.95 15.86
N GLY A 345 1.70 10.87 15.10
CA GLY A 345 0.56 10.38 14.33
C GLY A 345 -0.46 9.68 15.24
N ARG A 346 -1.74 9.78 14.89
CA ARG A 346 -2.86 9.23 15.65
C ARG A 346 -3.95 8.66 14.74
N GLY A 347 -4.81 7.81 15.30
CA GLY A 347 -5.90 7.18 14.57
C GLY A 347 -5.37 6.21 13.51
N ASN A 348 -5.85 6.37 12.27
CA ASN A 348 -5.35 5.70 11.07
C ASN A 348 -4.23 6.48 10.35
N GLY A 349 -3.80 7.61 10.90
CA GLY A 349 -2.70 8.41 10.37
C GLY A 349 -1.34 7.72 10.49
N ARG A 350 -0.36 8.22 9.73
CA ARG A 350 1.00 7.68 9.71
C ARG A 350 1.68 7.87 11.08
N PRO A 351 2.13 6.80 11.76
CA PRO A 351 2.77 6.91 13.07
C PRO A 351 4.14 7.59 12.97
N LEU A 352 4.60 8.14 14.09
CA LEU A 352 5.90 8.79 14.18
C LEU A 352 7.04 7.75 14.14
N ASP A 353 7.87 7.78 13.09
CA ASP A 353 9.09 6.97 13.01
C ASP A 353 10.28 7.74 13.57
N LEU A 354 10.89 7.22 14.64
CA LEU A 354 12.09 7.81 15.25
C LEU A 354 13.30 7.82 14.28
N LYS A 355 13.33 6.92 13.29
CA LYS A 355 14.37 6.94 12.25
C LYS A 355 14.17 8.11 11.29
N GLU A 356 12.92 8.47 10.99
CA GLU A 356 12.58 9.64 10.19
C GLU A 356 12.97 10.91 10.93
N VAL A 357 12.69 11.02 12.23
CA VAL A 357 13.16 12.16 13.04
C VAL A 357 14.67 12.35 12.90
N ALA A 358 15.43 11.27 13.07
CA ALA A 358 16.88 11.31 12.90
C ALA A 358 17.31 11.61 11.45
N ALA A 359 16.55 11.17 10.44
CA ALA A 359 16.82 11.45 9.04
C ALA A 359 16.58 12.93 8.71
N THR A 360 15.43 13.50 9.08
CA THR A 360 15.09 14.91 8.85
C THR A 360 16.11 15.85 9.52
N ILE A 361 16.56 15.52 10.73
CA ILE A 361 17.63 16.28 11.40
C ILE A 361 18.95 16.21 10.61
N ARG A 362 19.33 15.02 10.12
CA ARG A 362 20.56 14.87 9.30
C ARG A 362 20.45 15.61 7.97
N GLU A 363 19.31 15.51 7.30
CA GLU A 363 19.04 16.15 6.01
C GLU A 363 18.99 17.68 6.12
N SER A 364 18.59 18.21 7.29
CA SER A 364 18.63 19.65 7.54
C SER A 364 20.02 20.26 7.44
N GLY A 365 21.09 19.47 7.58
CA GLY A 365 22.48 19.95 7.52
C GLY A 365 22.93 20.79 8.72
N VAL A 366 22.07 21.00 9.71
CA VAL A 366 22.37 21.76 10.94
C VAL A 366 23.50 21.07 11.73
N ARG A 367 24.49 21.86 12.15
CA ARG A 367 25.67 21.42 12.90
C ARG A 367 25.61 21.94 14.34
N GLY A 368 26.45 21.40 15.22
CA GLY A 368 26.49 21.81 16.63
C GLY A 368 25.37 21.26 17.51
N ILE A 369 24.57 20.32 17.01
CA ILE A 369 23.47 19.68 17.75
C ILE A 369 24.03 18.77 18.85
N ASN A 370 23.54 18.92 20.08
CA ASN A 370 23.80 17.96 21.16
C ASN A 370 22.97 16.68 20.93
N ARG A 371 23.56 15.71 20.22
CA ARG A 371 22.87 14.48 19.79
C ARG A 371 22.48 13.56 20.93
N GLU A 372 23.24 13.54 22.03
CA GLU A 372 22.94 12.68 23.18
C GLU A 372 21.70 13.18 23.92
N GLN A 373 21.67 14.48 24.24
CA GLN A 373 20.51 15.10 24.89
C GLN A 373 19.26 15.03 24.01
N LEU A 374 19.38 15.37 22.72
CA LEU A 374 18.26 15.32 21.78
C LEU A 374 17.66 13.90 21.67
N LYS A 375 18.51 12.87 21.64
CA LYS A 375 18.03 11.49 21.59
C LYS A 375 17.22 11.13 22.84
N LEU A 376 17.69 11.55 24.03
CA LEU A 376 16.98 11.33 25.29
C LEU A 376 15.63 12.05 25.29
N ASP A 377 15.62 13.32 24.89
CA ASP A 377 14.42 14.16 24.89
C ASP A 377 13.36 13.66 23.88
N ILE A 378 13.78 13.22 22.69
CA ILE A 378 12.88 12.66 21.68
C ILE A 378 12.29 11.31 22.14
N VAL A 379 13.09 10.46 22.79
CA VAL A 379 12.58 9.19 23.35
C VAL A 379 11.64 9.45 24.52
N HIS A 380 11.94 10.44 25.36
CA HIS A 380 11.06 10.85 26.45
C HIS A 380 9.72 11.38 25.90
N PHE A 381 9.76 12.29 24.93
CA PHE A 381 8.59 12.78 24.21
C PHE A 381 7.79 11.64 23.56
N TYR A 382 8.46 10.70 22.87
CA TYR A 382 7.79 9.57 22.24
C TYR A 382 6.97 8.74 23.23
N ARG A 383 7.45 8.59 24.47
CA ARG A 383 6.76 7.86 25.54
C ARG A 383 5.82 8.71 26.38
N SER A 384 5.89 10.04 26.30
CA SER A 384 5.01 10.93 27.05
C SER A 384 3.59 10.93 26.47
N LYS A 385 2.66 11.61 27.15
CA LYS A 385 1.29 11.84 26.64
C LYS A 385 1.20 13.05 25.72
N ASP A 386 2.30 13.79 25.54
CA ASP A 386 2.32 14.97 24.68
C ASP A 386 2.23 14.53 23.21
N LEU A 387 1.40 15.21 22.45
CA LEU A 387 1.19 14.94 21.02
C LEU A 387 2.15 15.74 20.14
N GLU A 388 2.65 16.87 20.64
CA GLU A 388 3.52 17.78 19.91
C GLU A 388 4.69 18.26 20.76
N LEU A 389 5.86 18.33 20.12
CA LEU A 389 7.06 18.98 20.61
C LEU A 389 7.34 20.12 19.65
N LYS A 390 6.98 21.35 20.03
CA LYS A 390 7.12 22.55 19.19
C LYS A 390 8.39 23.33 19.53
N ASP A 391 9.04 23.83 18.48
CA ASP A 391 10.17 24.76 18.56
C ASP A 391 11.33 24.29 19.46
N TYR A 392 11.59 22.98 19.50
CA TYR A 392 12.69 22.42 20.29
C TYR A 392 14.04 22.92 19.74
N PRO A 393 14.92 23.55 20.54
CA PRO A 393 16.16 24.14 20.05
C PRO A 393 17.15 23.05 19.61
N LEU A 394 17.57 23.09 18.34
CA LEU A 394 18.58 22.18 17.80
C LEU A 394 20.00 22.76 17.85
N ALA A 395 20.16 24.02 17.46
CA ALA A 395 21.45 24.71 17.42
C ALA A 395 21.27 26.24 17.36
N GLU A 396 22.27 26.97 17.87
CA GLU A 396 22.37 28.43 17.77
C GLU A 396 23.73 28.85 17.19
N GLY A 397 23.74 29.84 16.31
CA GLY A 397 24.91 30.45 15.68
C GLY A 397 25.48 31.63 16.47
N ARG A 398 26.64 32.13 16.04
CA ARG A 398 27.35 33.30 16.60
C ARG A 398 27.30 34.48 15.60
N PRO A 399 26.85 35.68 16.00
CA PRO A 399 26.81 36.85 15.10
C PRO A 399 28.22 37.48 14.89
N PRO A 400 28.45 38.22 13.78
CA PRO A 400 29.72 38.92 13.48
C PRO A 400 29.91 40.29 14.20
N GLU A 401 31.16 40.78 14.28
CA GLU A 401 31.59 42.07 14.93
C GLU A 401 32.04 43.14 13.88
N LYS A 402 32.14 44.45 14.22
CA LYS A 402 32.57 45.59 13.34
C LYS A 402 34.05 46.03 13.53
N GLY A 403 34.78 46.44 12.47
CA GLY A 403 36.20 46.90 12.47
C GLY A 403 36.47 48.44 12.34
N LYS A 404 37.74 48.88 12.17
CA LYS A 404 38.24 50.29 12.20
C LYS A 404 38.13 51.08 10.87
N ASN A 405 38.16 52.43 10.89
CA ASN A 405 37.95 53.34 9.73
C ASN A 405 39.25 53.68 8.91
N GLY A 406 39.13 54.26 7.69
CA GLY A 406 40.25 54.59 6.76
C GLY A 406 40.73 56.07 6.67
N GLU A 407 41.84 56.37 5.94
CA GLU A 407 42.58 57.69 5.85
C GLU A 407 43.12 58.04 4.43
N ILE A 408 43.59 59.29 4.12
CA ILE A 408 44.06 59.75 2.77
C ILE A 408 45.37 60.60 2.78
N GLU A 409 46.29 60.36 1.82
CA GLU A 409 47.60 61.03 1.64
C GLU A 409 47.86 61.48 0.17
N ILE A 410 48.23 62.75 -0.10
CA ILE A 410 48.51 63.26 -1.49
C ILE A 410 49.96 62.98 -1.92
N THR A 411 50.18 62.44 -3.12
CA THR A 411 51.48 61.89 -3.57
C THR A 411 52.18 62.64 -4.70
N VAL A 412 51.55 63.66 -5.31
CA VAL A 412 52.12 64.40 -6.46
C VAL A 412 52.85 65.69 -6.10
N LYS A 413 53.81 66.08 -6.96
CA LYS A 413 54.56 67.33 -6.81
C LYS A 413 53.80 68.51 -7.40
N TYR A 414 53.60 69.55 -6.61
CA TYR A 414 52.93 70.78 -7.04
C TYR A 414 53.80 71.64 -7.98
N LEU A 415 53.13 72.38 -8.86
CA LEU A 415 53.71 73.45 -9.68
C LEU A 415 54.28 74.58 -8.81
N SER A 416 55.21 75.35 -9.37
CA SER A 416 55.64 76.60 -8.74
C SER A 416 54.52 77.65 -8.77
N GLU A 417 54.60 78.65 -7.88
CA GLU A 417 53.61 79.73 -7.83
C GLU A 417 53.57 80.52 -9.15
N LYS A 418 54.73 80.79 -9.78
CA LYS A 418 54.83 81.52 -11.05
C LYS A 418 54.15 80.79 -12.22
N GLU A 419 54.37 79.49 -12.37
CA GLU A 419 53.70 78.68 -13.41
C GLU A 419 52.19 78.58 -13.17
N SER A 420 51.80 78.45 -11.90
CA SER A 420 50.40 78.46 -11.50
C SER A 420 49.75 79.80 -11.84
N GLU A 421 50.45 80.92 -11.67
CA GLU A 421 50.00 82.27 -12.02
C GLU A 421 49.94 82.52 -13.53
N GLU A 422 50.90 82.05 -14.33
CA GLU A 422 50.85 82.14 -15.80
C GLU A 422 49.65 81.37 -16.37
N ILE A 423 49.36 80.20 -15.80
CA ILE A 423 48.19 79.41 -16.16
C ILE A 423 46.91 80.11 -15.69
N LYS A 424 46.88 80.70 -14.48
CA LYS A 424 45.75 81.48 -13.97
C LYS A 424 45.49 82.76 -14.80
N SER A 425 46.53 83.44 -15.30
CA SER A 425 46.42 84.72 -16.03
C SER A 425 46.08 84.59 -17.51
N ARG A 426 46.52 83.52 -18.20
CA ARG A 426 46.14 83.25 -19.60
C ARG A 426 44.67 82.83 -19.73
N MET A 427 44.09 82.32 -18.65
CA MET A 427 42.67 82.05 -18.61
C MET A 427 41.91 83.37 -18.42
N GLY A 428 41.52 84.03 -19.53
CA GLY A 428 40.64 85.20 -19.49
C GLY A 428 39.25 84.84 -18.98
N TRP A 429 39.04 84.98 -17.67
CA TRP A 429 37.84 84.51 -16.94
C TRP A 429 36.59 85.37 -17.04
N ASP A 430 36.63 86.39 -17.89
CA ASP A 430 35.43 87.15 -18.25
C ASP A 430 34.64 86.47 -19.39
N ASN A 431 35.14 85.35 -19.94
CA ASN A 431 34.51 84.62 -21.03
C ASN A 431 33.77 83.34 -20.57
N PRO A 432 32.43 83.31 -20.58
CA PRO A 432 31.60 82.20 -20.08
C PRO A 432 31.83 80.84 -20.76
N GLU A 433 32.44 80.83 -21.95
CA GLU A 433 32.68 79.60 -22.72
C GLU A 433 33.77 78.71 -22.10
N ASN A 434 34.80 79.31 -21.49
CA ASN A 434 35.89 78.58 -20.82
C ASN A 434 35.45 77.87 -19.52
N LEU A 435 34.28 78.23 -18.98
CA LEU A 435 33.72 77.67 -17.76
C LEU A 435 32.86 76.41 -18.01
N LYS A 436 32.51 76.11 -19.27
CA LYS A 436 31.65 74.96 -19.61
C LYS A 436 32.37 73.61 -19.49
N GLU A 437 33.69 73.56 -19.64
CA GLU A 437 34.46 72.30 -19.67
C GLU A 437 34.81 71.73 -18.29
N VAL A 438 34.63 72.49 -17.20
CA VAL A 438 34.91 72.03 -15.82
C VAL A 438 33.72 72.37 -14.91
N PRO A 439 32.71 71.48 -14.82
CA PRO A 439 31.45 71.74 -14.12
C PRO A 439 31.60 72.09 -12.63
N SER A 440 32.59 71.50 -11.97
CA SER A 440 32.87 71.70 -10.54
C SER A 440 33.22 73.12 -10.15
N PHE A 441 33.50 74.03 -11.10
CA PHE A 441 33.81 75.43 -10.75
C PHE A 441 32.71 76.15 -9.96
N LYS A 442 31.45 75.70 -10.01
CA LYS A 442 30.37 76.27 -9.17
C LYS A 442 30.51 75.89 -7.69
N GLU A 443 30.99 74.68 -7.40
CA GLU A 443 31.09 74.13 -6.03
C GLU A 443 32.51 74.18 -5.46
N PHE A 444 33.50 74.09 -6.34
CA PHE A 444 34.94 74.20 -6.11
C PHE A 444 35.52 75.28 -7.04
N PRO A 445 35.22 76.56 -6.82
CA PRO A 445 35.73 77.65 -7.65
C PRO A 445 37.26 77.73 -7.58
N VAL A 446 37.88 78.32 -8.59
CA VAL A 446 39.35 78.38 -8.66
C VAL A 446 39.96 79.22 -7.53
N SER A 447 39.19 80.11 -6.91
CA SER A 447 39.59 80.82 -5.69
C SER A 447 39.80 79.91 -4.48
N MET A 448 39.19 78.72 -4.46
CA MET A 448 39.40 77.68 -3.44
C MET A 448 40.58 76.75 -3.78
N VAL A 449 41.21 76.90 -4.96
CA VAL A 449 42.34 76.06 -5.35
C VAL A 449 43.58 76.57 -4.64
N GLU A 450 44.01 75.81 -3.64
CA GLU A 450 45.17 76.09 -2.80
C GLU A 450 46.46 75.68 -3.52
N LYS A 451 46.45 74.55 -4.24
CA LYS A 451 47.64 74.02 -4.92
C LYS A 451 47.28 73.38 -6.27
N MET A 452 48.22 73.45 -7.22
CA MET A 452 48.09 72.87 -8.57
C MET A 452 49.26 71.92 -8.85
N ALA A 453 49.03 70.78 -9.49
CA ALA A 453 50.08 69.85 -9.91
C ALA A 453 49.86 69.39 -11.36
N PRO A 454 50.89 69.31 -12.22
CA PRO A 454 50.72 68.71 -13.53
C PRO A 454 50.61 67.19 -13.34
N VAL A 455 49.62 66.59 -13.99
CA VAL A 455 49.40 65.15 -13.92
C VAL A 455 49.28 64.58 -15.31
N ILE A 456 49.86 63.40 -15.51
CA ILE A 456 49.67 62.62 -16.72
C ILE A 456 48.54 61.61 -16.52
N ARG A 457 47.97 61.16 -17.64
CA ARG A 457 46.95 60.13 -17.63
C ARG A 457 47.45 58.89 -16.88
N HIS A 458 46.63 58.37 -15.98
CA HIS A 458 46.89 57.23 -15.11
C HIS A 458 47.94 57.44 -14.02
N GLN A 459 48.33 58.69 -13.70
CA GLN A 459 49.22 58.97 -12.59
C GLN A 459 48.47 58.90 -11.24
N PRO A 460 48.97 58.16 -10.24
CA PRO A 460 48.47 58.23 -8.87
C PRO A 460 48.76 59.59 -8.25
N VAL A 461 47.70 60.26 -7.79
CA VAL A 461 47.72 61.59 -7.18
C VAL A 461 47.56 61.56 -5.66
N ALA A 462 46.97 60.49 -5.10
CA ALA A 462 46.86 60.29 -3.65
C ALA A 462 46.75 58.79 -3.31
N LEU A 463 46.90 58.42 -2.04
CA LEU A 463 46.70 57.09 -1.47
C LEU A 463 45.62 57.11 -0.38
N ILE A 464 44.77 56.09 -0.35
CA ILE A 464 43.66 55.87 0.59
C ILE A 464 43.94 54.59 1.39
N SER A 465 44.04 54.70 2.70
CA SER A 465 44.13 53.55 3.60
C SER A 465 42.72 53.03 3.91
N PRO A 466 42.39 51.74 3.63
CA PRO A 466 41.05 51.20 3.75
C PRO A 466 40.69 50.83 5.20
N PRO A 467 39.39 50.79 5.55
CA PRO A 467 38.92 50.33 6.86
C PRO A 467 39.17 48.83 7.09
N GLU A 468 39.35 48.42 8.36
CA GLU A 468 39.57 47.03 8.78
C GLU A 468 38.24 46.25 8.92
N LYS A 469 38.24 44.96 8.59
CA LYS A 469 37.10 44.04 8.83
C LYS A 469 37.05 43.58 10.30
N GLY A 470 35.86 43.58 10.90
CA GLY A 470 35.63 43.01 12.23
C GLY A 470 35.69 41.48 12.25
N LYS A 471 35.49 40.87 13.43
CA LYS A 471 35.60 39.40 13.58
C LYS A 471 34.39 38.68 12.96
N PRO A 472 34.60 37.56 12.26
CA PRO A 472 33.52 36.81 11.64
C PRO A 472 32.69 35.99 12.65
N GLY A 473 31.39 35.90 12.40
CA GLY A 473 30.44 35.01 13.08
C GLY A 473 30.39 33.60 12.47
N MET A 474 29.44 32.78 12.89
CA MET A 474 29.23 31.41 12.40
C MET A 474 27.74 31.02 12.49
N ASP A 475 27.15 30.60 11.38
CA ASP A 475 25.74 30.19 11.34
C ASP A 475 25.51 28.75 11.85
N VAL A 476 24.25 28.32 11.94
CA VAL A 476 23.87 26.96 12.42
C VAL A 476 24.29 25.82 11.49
N TYR A 477 24.76 26.10 10.27
CA TYR A 477 25.32 25.11 9.35
C TYR A 477 26.85 25.03 9.44
N GLY A 478 27.45 25.86 10.29
CA GLY A 478 28.90 25.97 10.45
C GLY A 478 29.58 26.80 9.35
N LYS A 479 28.82 27.60 8.58
CA LYS A 479 29.36 28.56 7.64
C LYS A 479 29.76 29.84 8.39
N VAL A 480 30.95 30.33 8.10
CA VAL A 480 31.46 31.57 8.67
C VAL A 480 30.67 32.76 8.10
N ILE A 481 30.11 33.59 8.97
CA ILE A 481 29.44 34.85 8.61
C ILE A 481 30.52 35.94 8.65
N GLU A 482 30.75 36.66 7.56
CA GLU A 482 31.84 37.64 7.51
C GLU A 482 31.66 38.77 8.54
N GLY A 483 32.78 39.25 9.08
CA GLY A 483 32.82 40.40 9.98
C GLY A 483 32.46 41.71 9.27
N ILE A 484 31.84 42.63 10.01
CA ILE A 484 31.37 43.92 9.51
C ILE A 484 32.58 44.88 9.39
N SER A 485 32.73 45.62 8.28
CA SER A 485 33.88 46.52 8.05
C SER A 485 33.69 47.90 8.70
N GLY A 486 34.79 48.60 9.04
CA GLY A 486 34.76 50.01 9.45
C GLY A 486 34.41 50.98 8.31
N ASP A 487 34.28 52.27 8.61
CA ASP A 487 33.79 53.32 7.68
C ASP A 487 34.92 53.97 6.85
N GLU A 488 34.63 54.42 5.63
CA GLU A 488 35.60 55.00 4.68
C GLU A 488 35.90 56.50 4.95
N PRO A 489 37.07 57.04 4.54
CA PRO A 489 37.43 58.45 4.73
C PRO A 489 36.61 59.43 3.85
N ASN A 490 36.29 60.62 4.39
CA ASN A 490 35.49 61.64 3.71
C ASN A 490 36.28 62.44 2.66
N LEU A 491 36.09 62.10 1.39
CA LEU A 491 36.70 62.72 0.22
C LEU A 491 35.63 63.05 -0.81
N LYS A 492 35.77 64.21 -1.48
CA LYS A 492 34.98 64.51 -2.67
C LYS A 492 35.89 64.72 -3.87
N LEU A 493 35.86 63.74 -4.76
CA LEU A 493 36.46 63.83 -6.07
C LEU A 493 35.48 64.50 -7.03
N TYR A 494 36.00 65.47 -7.76
CA TYR A 494 35.33 66.06 -8.91
C TYR A 494 35.88 65.42 -10.19
N GLU A 495 35.87 66.13 -11.31
CA GLU A 495 36.08 65.52 -12.61
C GLU A 495 37.51 65.01 -12.82
N ASN A 496 37.60 63.96 -13.65
CA ASN A 496 38.82 63.36 -14.17
C ASN A 496 39.78 62.78 -13.11
N LEU A 497 39.22 62.34 -11.99
CA LEU A 497 39.90 61.56 -10.96
C LEU A 497 39.11 60.28 -10.68
N THR A 498 39.80 59.15 -10.64
CA THR A 498 39.23 57.86 -10.23
C THR A 498 39.96 57.31 -9.02
N ILE A 499 39.34 56.39 -8.31
CA ILE A 499 40.02 55.60 -7.28
C ILE A 499 40.35 54.25 -7.90
N ASP A 500 41.63 53.88 -7.94
CA ASP A 500 42.13 52.56 -8.31
C ASP A 500 42.81 51.92 -7.09
N LYS A 501 42.22 50.81 -6.63
CA LYS A 501 42.57 50.14 -5.37
C LYS A 501 42.50 51.12 -4.19
N ASN A 502 43.67 51.58 -3.76
CA ASN A 502 43.91 52.45 -2.63
C ASN A 502 44.58 53.74 -3.10
N GLY A 503 44.45 54.11 -4.38
CA GLY A 503 45.06 55.31 -4.93
C GLY A 503 44.04 56.13 -5.71
N ILE A 504 44.10 57.45 -5.57
CA ILE A 504 43.36 58.35 -6.46
C ILE A 504 44.24 58.54 -7.70
N ILE A 505 43.71 58.33 -8.89
CA ILE A 505 44.41 58.36 -10.17
C ILE A 505 43.81 59.45 -11.08
N ALA A 506 44.66 60.22 -11.74
CA ALA A 506 44.25 61.14 -12.79
C ALA A 506 43.79 60.38 -14.05
N GLU A 507 42.55 60.57 -14.49
CA GLU A 507 41.99 59.89 -15.67
C GLU A 507 42.40 60.50 -17.01
N ILE A 508 42.86 61.74 -16.96
CA ILE A 508 43.35 62.50 -18.10
C ILE A 508 44.70 63.11 -17.76
N GLN A 509 45.42 63.48 -18.81
CA GLN A 509 46.53 64.41 -18.68
C GLN A 509 45.98 65.83 -18.50
N GLY A 510 46.54 66.58 -17.56
CA GLY A 510 46.04 67.90 -17.24
C GLY A 510 46.68 68.51 -15.99
N ILE A 511 45.93 69.36 -15.30
CA ILE A 511 46.32 69.96 -14.02
C ILE A 511 45.39 69.46 -12.91
N LEU A 512 45.96 68.88 -11.86
CA LEU A 512 45.29 68.58 -10.60
C LEU A 512 45.16 69.85 -9.77
N ASP A 513 43.94 70.21 -9.39
CA ASP A 513 43.65 71.26 -8.42
C ASP A 513 43.25 70.64 -7.07
N GLN A 514 43.80 71.17 -5.98
CA GLN A 514 43.47 70.76 -4.60
C GLN A 514 42.93 71.92 -3.75
N GLY A 515 41.91 71.64 -2.94
CA GLY A 515 41.38 72.52 -1.90
C GLY A 515 40.64 71.75 -0.79
N SER A 516 40.03 72.47 0.14
CA SER A 516 39.37 71.87 1.33
C SER A 516 38.05 72.56 1.73
N ARG A 517 37.06 71.80 2.26
CA ARG A 517 35.79 72.35 2.82
C ARG A 517 35.14 71.41 3.85
N ASN A 518 34.84 71.90 5.06
CA ASN A 518 34.18 71.14 6.15
C ASN A 518 34.80 69.74 6.40
N ASP A 519 36.11 69.68 6.61
CA ASP A 519 36.90 68.45 6.78
C ASP A 519 36.83 67.44 5.61
N THR A 520 36.26 67.84 4.46
CA THR A 520 36.29 67.07 3.21
C THR A 520 37.38 67.62 2.29
N ILE A 521 38.28 66.74 1.83
CA ILE A 521 39.30 67.09 0.83
C ILE A 521 38.63 67.14 -0.55
N LEU A 522 38.90 68.21 -1.32
CA LEU A 522 38.36 68.43 -2.66
C LEU A 522 39.49 68.33 -3.68
N LEU A 523 39.34 67.44 -4.67
CA LEU A 523 40.31 67.26 -5.76
C LEU A 523 39.61 67.26 -7.12
N ARG A 524 40.23 67.85 -8.14
CA ARG A 524 39.84 67.69 -9.55
C ARG A 524 41.05 67.66 -10.47
N VAL A 525 40.92 67.06 -11.65
CA VAL A 525 41.88 67.25 -12.75
C VAL A 525 41.17 67.92 -13.90
N ARG A 526 41.78 68.95 -14.49
CA ARG A 526 41.24 69.67 -15.67
C ARG A 526 42.13 69.48 -16.90
N PRO A 527 41.56 69.38 -18.13
CA PRO A 527 42.33 69.15 -19.35
C PRO A 527 43.33 70.26 -19.69
N HIS A 528 44.47 69.91 -20.32
CA HIS A 528 45.47 70.87 -20.85
C HIS A 528 46.30 70.25 -22.01
N GLN A 529 46.16 70.75 -23.26
CA GLN A 529 46.87 70.25 -24.48
C GLN A 529 46.94 71.26 -25.67
N ASP A 530 48.02 71.26 -26.47
CA ASP A 530 48.20 72.02 -27.75
C ASP A 530 47.81 71.20 -29.04
N SER A 531 47.61 71.85 -30.21
CA SER A 531 47.08 71.23 -31.48
C SER A 531 48.10 70.52 -32.45
N ARG A 532 47.67 69.58 -33.35
CA ARG A 532 48.49 68.72 -34.27
C ARG A 532 47.76 68.18 -35.55
N THR A 533 48.45 67.83 -36.67
CA THR A 533 47.87 67.32 -37.98
C THR A 533 48.58 66.07 -38.58
N GLU A 534 47.84 65.08 -39.15
CA GLU A 534 48.35 63.83 -39.81
C GLU A 534 47.48 63.31 -41.01
N ILE A 535 48.04 62.59 -42.02
CA ILE A 535 47.31 62.07 -43.22
C ILE A 535 47.77 60.64 -43.63
N THR A 536 46.83 59.73 -43.94
CA THR A 536 47.06 58.31 -44.32
C THR A 536 46.14 57.80 -45.47
N MET A 537 46.44 56.65 -46.08
CA MET A 537 45.64 55.98 -47.14
C MET A 537 45.51 54.47 -46.85
N THR A 538 44.38 53.85 -47.18
CA THR A 538 44.16 52.40 -46.98
C THR A 538 44.96 51.53 -47.95
N GLU A 539 45.32 50.31 -47.54
CA GLU A 539 46.13 49.38 -48.36
C GLU A 539 45.48 49.04 -49.71
N ASP A 540 44.14 48.90 -49.72
CA ASP A 540 43.32 48.64 -50.90
C ASP A 540 43.09 49.88 -51.79
N ARG A 541 43.57 51.06 -51.34
CA ARG A 541 43.42 52.35 -52.01
C ARG A 541 41.96 52.74 -52.25
N MET A 542 41.04 52.28 -51.40
CA MET A 542 39.62 52.66 -51.47
C MET A 542 39.27 53.86 -50.58
N GLU A 543 40.15 54.28 -49.67
CA GLU A 543 39.94 55.46 -48.80
C GLU A 543 41.20 56.28 -48.48
N GLY A 544 41.07 57.62 -48.45
CA GLY A 544 42.07 58.57 -48.00
C GLY A 544 41.63 59.26 -46.70
N ARG A 545 42.48 59.30 -45.68
CA ARG A 545 42.11 59.66 -44.30
C ARG A 545 42.98 60.80 -43.73
N ILE A 546 42.36 61.74 -43.01
CA ILE A 546 43.04 62.86 -42.33
C ILE A 546 42.72 62.90 -40.84
N THR A 547 43.70 63.26 -40.02
CA THR A 547 43.57 63.44 -38.57
C THR A 547 44.03 64.84 -38.15
N LEU A 548 43.15 65.62 -37.50
CA LEU A 548 43.40 66.94 -36.92
C LEU A 548 43.09 66.89 -35.42
N ILE A 549 44.08 67.21 -34.59
CA ILE A 549 43.96 67.24 -33.14
C ILE A 549 43.89 68.70 -32.68
N PRO A 550 42.77 69.13 -32.07
CA PRO A 550 42.57 70.47 -31.50
C PRO A 550 43.40 70.69 -30.24
N ALA A 551 43.58 71.95 -29.84
CA ALA A 551 43.99 72.26 -28.47
C ALA A 551 42.86 71.96 -27.48
N LYS A 552 43.19 71.58 -26.24
CA LYS A 552 42.21 71.29 -25.18
C LYS A 552 42.52 72.05 -23.91
N GLY A 553 41.48 72.56 -23.25
CA GLY A 553 41.61 73.39 -22.07
C GLY A 553 42.46 74.63 -22.36
N THR A 554 43.57 74.80 -21.65
CA THR A 554 44.39 76.03 -21.71
C THR A 554 45.58 75.97 -22.69
N GLY A 555 45.51 75.21 -23.80
CA GLY A 555 46.58 75.08 -24.82
C GLY A 555 46.41 75.88 -26.13
N LYS A 556 47.34 75.77 -27.10
CA LYS A 556 47.48 76.61 -28.32
C LYS A 556 46.77 76.06 -29.61
N PRO A 557 45.93 76.84 -30.33
CA PRO A 557 45.03 76.39 -31.41
C PRO A 557 45.67 76.18 -32.82
N LEU A 558 44.90 75.56 -33.74
CA LEU A 558 45.29 74.99 -35.06
C LEU A 558 45.24 75.99 -36.26
N ASP A 559 46.15 75.84 -37.25
CA ASP A 559 46.21 76.65 -38.49
C ASP A 559 45.79 75.89 -39.79
N ALA A 560 45.03 76.54 -40.67
CA ALA A 560 44.33 75.96 -41.82
C ALA A 560 45.15 75.92 -43.11
N GLU A 561 46.04 76.90 -43.34
CA GLU A 561 46.89 76.92 -44.54
C GLU A 561 47.93 75.79 -44.53
N GLU A 562 48.38 75.39 -43.33
CA GLU A 562 49.34 74.30 -43.16
C GLU A 562 48.75 72.91 -43.53
N VAL A 563 47.44 72.70 -43.29
CA VAL A 563 46.77 71.41 -43.51
C VAL A 563 46.61 71.07 -45.00
N LYS A 564 46.19 72.03 -45.84
CA LYS A 564 45.91 71.79 -47.27
C LYS A 564 47.14 71.43 -48.08
N ASN A 565 48.29 72.02 -47.72
CA ASN A 565 49.56 71.74 -48.38
C ASN A 565 50.04 70.30 -48.13
N PHE A 566 49.66 69.71 -47.00
CA PHE A 566 50.05 68.36 -46.60
C PHE A 566 49.32 67.25 -47.40
N ILE A 567 48.08 67.49 -47.87
CA ILE A 567 47.23 66.53 -48.61
C ILE A 567 47.72 66.28 -50.04
N LYS A 568 48.02 67.34 -50.78
CA LYS A 568 48.48 67.21 -52.18
C LYS A 568 49.79 66.43 -52.29
N GLN A 569 50.66 66.54 -51.28
CA GLN A 569 51.92 65.77 -51.23
C GLN A 569 51.70 64.25 -51.08
N LYS A 570 50.50 63.78 -50.68
CA LYS A 570 50.20 62.36 -50.44
C LYS A 570 49.52 61.62 -51.61
N GLY A 571 49.24 62.29 -52.74
CA GLY A 571 48.86 61.62 -54.01
C GLY A 571 47.41 61.15 -54.15
N ILE A 572 46.47 61.66 -53.34
CA ILE A 572 45.04 61.34 -53.39
C ILE A 572 44.37 62.25 -54.46
N ILE A 573 43.78 61.66 -55.51
CA ILE A 573 43.30 62.40 -56.71
C ILE A 573 41.86 62.12 -57.15
N TYR A 574 41.22 61.06 -56.64
CA TYR A 574 39.83 60.71 -57.00
C TYR A 574 38.98 60.58 -55.74
N GLY A 575 37.75 61.11 -55.80
CA GLY A 575 36.78 61.04 -54.72
C GLY A 575 37.02 61.99 -53.55
N VAL A 576 37.91 63.00 -53.67
CA VAL A 576 38.18 64.00 -52.63
C VAL A 576 36.98 64.92 -52.42
N ASP A 577 36.55 65.06 -51.17
CA ASP A 577 35.47 65.95 -50.77
C ASP A 577 36.04 67.25 -50.14
N GLU A 578 36.09 68.31 -50.95
CA GLU A 578 36.68 69.61 -50.58
C GLU A 578 35.82 70.39 -49.56
N GLU A 579 34.50 70.22 -49.56
CA GLU A 579 33.63 70.85 -48.56
C GLU A 579 33.84 70.18 -47.20
N LEU A 580 33.88 68.84 -47.17
CA LEU A 580 34.12 68.08 -45.96
C LEU A 580 35.49 68.37 -45.34
N LEU A 581 36.52 68.59 -46.15
CA LEU A 581 37.85 68.91 -45.66
C LEU A 581 37.93 70.30 -45.00
N ASN A 582 37.28 71.31 -45.59
CA ASN A 582 37.25 72.65 -45.02
C ASN A 582 36.38 72.71 -43.74
N ASP A 583 35.27 71.99 -43.74
CA ASP A 583 34.43 71.76 -42.55
C ASP A 583 35.26 71.13 -41.42
N ALA A 584 36.01 70.07 -41.71
CA ALA A 584 36.85 69.39 -40.72
C ALA A 584 37.93 70.30 -40.10
N ILE A 585 38.55 71.20 -40.86
CA ILE A 585 39.52 72.15 -40.31
C ILE A 585 38.86 73.17 -39.39
N ASN A 586 37.67 73.66 -39.74
CA ASN A 586 36.92 74.60 -38.91
C ASN A 586 36.40 73.93 -37.63
N ARG A 587 35.86 72.72 -37.76
CA ARG A 587 35.45 71.89 -36.62
C ARG A 587 36.62 71.55 -35.69
N ALA A 588 37.80 71.28 -36.25
CA ALA A 588 39.01 71.11 -35.45
C ALA A 588 39.46 72.39 -34.73
N ARG A 589 39.19 73.57 -35.28
CA ARG A 589 39.42 74.84 -34.56
C ARG A 589 38.38 75.08 -33.46
N GLU A 590 37.17 74.56 -33.63
CA GLU A 590 36.08 74.58 -32.65
C GLU A 590 36.20 73.47 -31.58
N GLY A 591 37.30 72.73 -31.56
CA GLY A 591 37.63 71.77 -30.51
C GLY A 591 37.37 70.31 -30.86
N GLU A 592 36.99 70.00 -32.11
CA GLU A 592 36.74 68.62 -32.54
C GLU A 592 38.03 67.88 -32.91
N VAL A 593 38.26 66.70 -32.32
CA VAL A 593 39.30 65.80 -32.84
C VAL A 593 38.76 65.15 -34.09
N ILE A 594 39.29 65.53 -35.24
CA ILE A 594 39.02 64.84 -36.50
C ILE A 594 40.00 63.69 -36.56
N GLU A 595 39.56 62.44 -36.39
CA GLU A 595 40.46 61.28 -36.48
C GLU A 595 40.15 60.44 -37.69
N ASN A 596 41.18 60.14 -38.50
CA ASN A 596 41.11 59.23 -39.63
C ASN A 596 39.91 59.51 -40.56
N MET A 597 39.48 60.77 -40.64
CA MET A 597 38.30 61.17 -41.38
C MET A 597 38.55 60.90 -42.85
N VAL A 598 37.70 60.05 -43.42
CA VAL A 598 37.79 59.70 -44.82
C VAL A 598 37.36 60.92 -45.63
N PHE A 599 38.32 61.58 -46.23
CA PHE A 599 38.08 62.73 -47.09
C PHE A 599 38.14 62.34 -48.58
N ALA A 600 38.37 61.04 -48.90
CA ALA A 600 38.27 60.48 -50.24
C ALA A 600 37.81 59.00 -50.28
N ARG A 601 36.89 58.58 -51.19
CA ARG A 601 36.31 57.20 -51.27
C ARG A 601 36.16 56.59 -52.68
N GLY A 602 36.29 55.25 -52.78
CA GLY A 602 35.95 54.40 -53.95
C GLY A 602 34.55 53.70 -53.86
N LYS A 603 34.14 52.90 -54.86
CA LYS A 603 32.85 52.19 -55.11
C LYS A 603 32.97 50.62 -55.08
N GLN A 604 32.01 49.87 -54.50
CA GLN A 604 32.06 48.38 -54.21
C GLN A 604 31.07 47.47 -55.05
N PRO A 605 31.23 46.10 -55.14
CA PRO A 605 30.40 45.10 -55.92
C PRO A 605 29.34 44.18 -55.14
N VAL A 606 28.45 43.33 -55.78
CA VAL A 606 27.21 42.60 -55.21
C VAL A 606 26.94 41.06 -55.61
N ASN A 607 26.35 40.14 -54.74
CA ASN A 607 26.22 38.60 -54.82
C ASN A 607 24.80 37.85 -54.51
N GLU A 608 24.63 36.47 -54.54
CA GLU A 608 23.35 35.56 -54.59
C GLU A 608 22.97 34.57 -53.37
N THR A 609 21.75 33.89 -53.21
CA THR A 609 21.24 33.01 -52.02
C THR A 609 20.31 31.70 -52.21
N GLU A 610 20.06 30.85 -51.15
CA GLU A 610 19.66 29.36 -51.06
C GLU A 610 18.16 28.82 -51.02
N ARG A 611 17.91 27.47 -50.87
CA ARG A 611 16.63 26.64 -50.85
C ARG A 611 15.92 26.46 -49.45
N GLN A 612 14.60 26.14 -49.38
CA GLN A 612 13.75 26.13 -48.13
C GLN A 612 12.98 24.80 -47.83
N ILE A 613 12.73 24.43 -46.54
CA ILE A 613 12.01 23.21 -46.05
C ILE A 613 10.68 23.55 -45.34
N LYS A 614 9.62 22.74 -45.51
CA LYS A 614 8.31 22.86 -44.83
C LYS A 614 7.86 21.53 -44.17
N LEU A 615 7.73 21.49 -42.84
CA LEU A 615 7.23 20.31 -42.10
C LEU A 615 5.69 20.24 -42.11
N LEU A 616 5.13 19.02 -42.22
CA LEU A 616 3.69 18.73 -42.23
C LEU A 616 3.19 17.99 -40.97
N VAL A 617 4.10 17.67 -40.05
CA VAL A 617 3.79 17.01 -38.78
C VAL A 617 4.02 17.95 -37.60
N GLU A 618 3.17 17.83 -36.59
CA GLU A 618 3.28 18.62 -35.37
C GLU A 618 4.37 18.02 -34.49
N LEU A 619 5.47 18.77 -34.29
CA LEU A 619 6.57 18.32 -33.45
C LEU A 619 6.14 18.30 -31.98
N ALA A 620 6.61 17.31 -31.23
CA ALA A 620 6.36 17.23 -29.80
C ALA A 620 6.81 18.51 -29.08
N THR A 621 5.97 19.03 -28.18
CA THR A 621 6.21 20.28 -27.45
C THR A 621 7.38 20.18 -26.46
N GLY A 622 7.78 18.95 -26.10
CA GLY A 622 8.82 18.70 -25.11
C GLY A 622 8.37 18.98 -23.66
N GLU A 623 7.08 19.22 -23.45
CA GLU A 623 6.51 19.55 -22.15
C GLU A 623 6.58 18.35 -21.19
N LYS A 624 7.10 18.60 -19.99
CA LYS A 624 7.31 17.60 -18.94
C LYS A 624 6.03 17.23 -18.16
N VAL A 625 4.96 18.00 -18.33
CA VAL A 625 3.72 17.89 -17.56
C VAL A 625 2.56 18.17 -18.48
N SER A 626 1.59 17.25 -18.55
CA SER A 626 0.31 17.53 -19.20
C SER A 626 -0.73 17.95 -18.15
N ILE A 627 -1.66 18.84 -18.51
CA ILE A 627 -2.76 19.26 -17.63
C ILE A 627 -4.02 18.49 -18.04
N LYS A 628 -4.63 17.78 -17.08
CA LYS A 628 -5.89 17.07 -17.31
C LYS A 628 -7.05 18.06 -17.48
N LYS A 629 -8.17 17.56 -18.04
CA LYS A 629 -9.42 18.34 -18.20
C LYS A 629 -9.99 18.88 -16.89
N ASP A 630 -9.59 18.34 -15.74
CA ASP A 630 -9.97 18.78 -14.39
C ASP A 630 -8.97 19.80 -13.78
N GLY A 631 -7.97 20.25 -14.55
CA GLY A 631 -6.95 21.21 -14.12
C GLY A 631 -5.79 20.60 -13.31
N ARG A 632 -5.78 19.28 -13.05
CA ARG A 632 -4.69 18.62 -12.31
C ARG A 632 -3.50 18.31 -13.24
N ALA A 633 -2.30 18.57 -12.75
CA ALA A 633 -1.06 18.19 -13.42
C ALA A 633 -0.87 16.67 -13.45
N ASP A 634 -0.66 16.11 -14.64
CA ASP A 634 -0.33 14.71 -14.89
C ASP A 634 1.14 14.57 -15.29
N PHE A 635 1.97 14.31 -14.29
CA PHE A 635 3.41 14.07 -14.46
C PHE A 635 3.72 12.73 -15.12
N LYS A 636 2.72 11.84 -15.29
CA LYS A 636 2.90 10.53 -15.91
C LYS A 636 2.62 10.54 -17.42
N THR A 637 1.96 11.57 -17.94
CA THR A 637 1.68 11.69 -19.37
C THR A 637 2.49 12.87 -19.92
N GLN A 638 3.54 12.59 -20.69
CA GLN A 638 4.47 13.60 -21.24
C GLN A 638 4.42 13.60 -22.77
N SER A 639 4.50 14.78 -23.41
CA SER A 639 4.53 14.93 -24.88
C SER A 639 5.97 15.21 -25.34
N ARG A 640 6.83 14.17 -25.28
CA ARG A 640 8.27 14.29 -25.58
C ARG A 640 8.69 13.71 -26.94
N ILE A 641 7.85 12.87 -27.55
CA ILE A 641 8.21 12.06 -28.72
C ILE A 641 7.28 12.45 -29.86
N THR A 642 7.85 12.85 -31.00
CA THR A 642 7.06 13.06 -32.22
C THR A 642 6.81 11.70 -32.87
N GLN A 643 5.59 11.19 -32.74
CA GLN A 643 5.25 9.85 -33.25
C GLN A 643 4.74 9.96 -34.68
N VAL A 644 5.30 9.12 -35.56
CA VAL A 644 4.81 8.95 -36.93
C VAL A 644 4.41 7.50 -37.18
N ARG A 645 3.43 7.32 -38.05
CA ARG A 645 2.98 6.00 -38.51
C ARG A 645 3.55 5.70 -39.89
N SER A 646 3.81 4.43 -40.15
CA SER A 646 4.10 3.95 -41.50
C SER A 646 3.07 4.49 -42.50
N GLY A 647 3.55 5.14 -43.56
CA GLY A 647 2.76 5.78 -44.61
C GLY A 647 2.39 7.25 -44.39
N GLN A 648 2.78 7.86 -43.26
CA GLN A 648 2.48 9.27 -42.96
C GLN A 648 3.46 10.24 -43.65
N THR A 649 2.96 11.31 -44.28
CA THR A 649 3.81 12.37 -44.85
C THR A 649 4.37 13.28 -43.77
N ILE A 650 5.68 13.56 -43.83
CA ILE A 650 6.47 14.27 -42.82
C ILE A 650 6.78 15.72 -43.24
N ALA A 651 7.27 15.97 -44.46
CA ALA A 651 7.75 17.30 -44.91
C ALA A 651 7.77 17.51 -46.45
N GLU A 652 8.02 18.74 -46.92
CA GLU A 652 8.15 19.23 -48.31
C GLU A 652 9.42 20.12 -48.52
N LEU A 653 10.14 20.03 -49.66
CA LEU A 653 11.35 20.83 -50.02
C LEU A 653 11.14 21.80 -51.23
N LEU A 654 11.66 23.06 -51.22
CA LEU A 654 11.43 24.18 -52.20
C LEU A 654 12.70 24.75 -52.95
N PRO A 655 12.62 25.47 -54.11
CA PRO A 655 13.77 25.99 -54.95
C PRO A 655 14.32 27.47 -54.68
N PRO A 656 15.52 27.91 -55.20
CA PRO A 656 16.22 29.24 -54.94
C PRO A 656 16.08 30.42 -56.00
N LYS A 657 16.72 31.63 -55.83
CA LYS A 657 16.57 32.93 -56.64
C LYS A 657 17.92 33.69 -57.06
N GLU A 658 18.02 34.44 -58.20
CA GLU A 658 19.28 34.94 -58.90
C GLU A 658 19.55 36.52 -59.13
N SER A 659 20.81 37.10 -59.01
CA SER A 659 21.51 38.26 -59.77
C SER A 659 22.79 39.02 -59.14
N LYS A 660 23.72 39.74 -59.90
CA LYS A 660 25.08 40.39 -59.49
C LYS A 660 25.66 41.68 -60.25
N GLU A 661 26.60 42.53 -59.67
CA GLU A 661 27.34 43.76 -60.24
C GLU A 661 28.81 44.14 -59.69
N ASP A 662 29.66 44.99 -60.37
CA ASP A 662 31.12 45.38 -60.11
C ASP A 662 31.45 46.87 -59.61
N GLY A 663 32.67 47.22 -59.07
CA GLY A 663 33.12 48.54 -58.42
C GLY A 663 34.50 49.23 -58.82
N ARG A 664 35.03 50.30 -58.12
CA ARG A 664 36.24 51.18 -58.43
C ARG A 664 36.97 51.93 -57.23
N ASP A 665 38.29 52.21 -57.20
CA ASP A 665 39.12 52.81 -56.09
C ASP A 665 39.51 54.33 -56.17
N ILE A 666 40.13 54.93 -55.11
CA ILE A 666 40.45 56.40 -54.98
C ILE A 666 41.70 56.86 -55.72
N THR A 667 42.45 55.90 -56.26
CA THR A 667 43.54 56.18 -57.20
C THR A 667 43.09 56.02 -58.65
N GLY A 668 41.92 55.40 -58.87
CA GLY A 668 41.19 55.31 -60.13
C GLY A 668 40.96 53.90 -60.72
N LYS A 669 41.25 52.77 -60.05
CA LYS A 669 41.23 51.37 -60.59
C LYS A 669 39.93 50.57 -60.29
N ILE A 670 39.57 49.49 -61.03
CA ILE A 670 38.27 48.73 -60.96
C ILE A 670 38.33 47.43 -60.10
N VAL A 671 37.22 46.99 -59.44
CA VAL A 671 37.06 45.82 -58.49
C VAL A 671 35.81 44.93 -58.85
N LYS A 672 35.81 43.57 -58.74
CA LYS A 672 34.73 42.63 -59.26
C LYS A 672 33.92 41.78 -58.22
N ALA A 673 32.74 41.20 -58.57
CA ALA A 673 31.79 40.38 -57.72
C ALA A 673 31.85 38.80 -57.80
N GLU A 674 31.32 38.04 -56.80
CA GLU A 674 31.48 36.55 -56.58
C GLU A 674 30.18 35.71 -56.24
N SER A 675 30.20 34.35 -56.26
CA SER A 675 29.04 33.41 -56.03
C SER A 675 29.25 32.42 -54.86
N ARG A 676 28.21 32.07 -54.08
CA ARG A 676 28.23 30.92 -53.12
C ARG A 676 26.88 30.15 -53.11
N GLY A 677 26.92 28.81 -53.20
CA GLY A 677 25.75 27.91 -53.17
C GLY A 677 25.55 27.21 -51.81
N GLY A 678 24.32 26.77 -51.51
CA GLY A 678 23.88 26.33 -50.17
C GLY A 678 24.02 24.87 -49.76
N ILE A 679 23.72 24.58 -48.46
CA ILE A 679 23.91 23.27 -47.79
C ILE A 679 22.66 22.37 -47.90
N PRO A 680 22.75 21.11 -48.39
CA PRO A 680 21.61 20.20 -48.54
C PRO A 680 21.14 19.53 -47.22
N VAL A 681 19.86 19.15 -47.18
CA VAL A 681 19.23 18.33 -46.11
C VAL A 681 19.48 16.85 -46.40
N GLU A 682 19.90 16.09 -45.41
CA GLU A 682 20.15 14.66 -45.45
C GLU A 682 18.88 13.88 -45.06
N ILE A 683 18.43 12.98 -45.94
CA ILE A 683 17.30 12.08 -45.68
C ILE A 683 17.86 10.78 -45.10
N GLY A 684 17.57 10.54 -43.83
CA GLY A 684 18.04 9.38 -43.09
C GLY A 684 17.11 8.17 -43.23
N LYS A 685 17.17 7.26 -42.25
CA LYS A 685 16.52 5.95 -42.32
C LYS A 685 14.98 6.06 -42.25
N ASN A 686 14.31 5.07 -42.85
CA ASN A 686 12.87 4.87 -42.78
C ASN A 686 12.03 6.04 -43.34
N ILE A 687 12.58 6.75 -44.33
CA ILE A 687 11.90 7.83 -45.06
C ILE A 687 12.03 7.59 -46.56
N ARG A 688 10.89 7.65 -47.24
CA ARG A 688 10.79 7.59 -48.70
C ARG A 688 10.57 8.99 -49.27
N GLU A 689 11.28 9.30 -50.34
CA GLU A 689 11.11 10.55 -51.10
C GLU A 689 10.10 10.37 -52.26
N GLU A 690 9.18 11.32 -52.42
CA GLU A 690 8.20 11.37 -53.51
C GLU A 690 8.31 12.75 -54.21
N LYS A 691 8.74 12.78 -55.47
CA LYS A 691 8.99 14.03 -56.23
C LYS A 691 7.74 14.49 -56.99
N GLU A 692 7.43 15.78 -56.94
CA GLU A 692 6.36 16.42 -57.72
C GLU A 692 6.91 17.17 -58.95
N GLU A 693 6.06 17.41 -59.96
CA GLU A 693 6.40 18.08 -61.22
C GLU A 693 6.80 19.56 -61.05
N ASN A 694 6.37 20.21 -59.98
CA ASN A 694 6.64 21.62 -59.64
C ASN A 694 8.01 21.85 -58.97
N GLY A 695 8.82 20.80 -58.81
CA GLY A 695 10.12 20.85 -58.13
C GLY A 695 10.06 20.67 -56.61
N ILE A 696 8.89 20.37 -56.04
CA ILE A 696 8.70 20.02 -54.62
C ILE A 696 9.00 18.54 -54.38
N VAL A 697 9.65 18.22 -53.27
CA VAL A 697 9.89 16.82 -52.84
C VAL A 697 9.19 16.56 -51.51
N LYS A 698 8.31 15.55 -51.45
CA LYS A 698 7.61 15.06 -50.25
C LYS A 698 8.40 13.95 -49.56
N LEU A 699 8.42 13.97 -48.23
CA LEU A 699 9.04 12.93 -47.39
C LEU A 699 7.96 12.12 -46.67
N VAL A 700 7.98 10.78 -46.79
CA VAL A 700 6.97 9.87 -46.22
C VAL A 700 7.62 8.83 -45.31
N ALA A 701 7.07 8.59 -44.11
CA ALA A 701 7.56 7.57 -43.18
C ALA A 701 7.33 6.15 -43.74
N GLU A 702 8.37 5.33 -43.80
CA GLU A 702 8.28 3.92 -44.20
C GLU A 702 7.93 2.98 -43.04
N LYS A 703 8.21 3.42 -41.81
CA LYS A 703 7.99 2.66 -40.56
C LYS A 703 7.33 3.54 -39.51
N SER A 704 6.65 2.91 -38.55
CA SER A 704 6.12 3.60 -37.38
C SER A 704 7.21 3.79 -36.34
N GLY A 705 7.32 4.96 -35.73
CA GLY A 705 8.41 5.25 -34.80
C GLY A 705 8.47 6.69 -34.30
N GLU A 706 9.62 7.06 -33.75
CA GLU A 706 9.97 8.42 -33.35
C GLU A 706 10.60 9.17 -34.52
N LEU A 707 10.03 10.31 -34.89
CA LEU A 707 10.62 11.22 -35.87
C LEU A 707 11.74 12.04 -35.22
N TYR A 708 12.95 11.87 -35.73
CA TYR A 708 14.11 12.70 -35.39
C TYR A 708 14.32 13.77 -36.48
N TYR A 709 14.44 15.02 -36.07
CA TYR A 709 14.69 16.15 -36.97
C TYR A 709 15.58 17.21 -36.31
N ASP A 710 16.73 17.53 -36.92
CA ASP A 710 17.68 18.54 -36.42
C ASP A 710 18.04 19.63 -37.45
N ARG A 711 17.16 19.85 -38.45
CA ARG A 711 17.33 20.75 -39.61
C ARG A 711 18.33 20.28 -40.67
N ARG A 712 19.22 19.33 -40.35
CA ARG A 712 20.13 18.71 -41.32
C ARG A 712 19.71 17.30 -41.66
N LEU A 713 19.28 16.53 -40.67
CA LEU A 713 18.86 15.14 -40.81
C LEU A 713 17.37 15.01 -40.49
N ILE A 714 16.64 14.26 -41.31
CA ILE A 714 15.28 13.78 -41.01
C ILE A 714 15.30 12.26 -41.07
N GLU A 715 14.91 11.56 -40.00
CA GLU A 715 14.80 10.09 -39.97
C GLU A 715 13.73 9.58 -38.99
N VAL A 716 13.31 8.32 -39.15
CA VAL A 716 12.35 7.67 -38.24
C VAL A 716 13.00 6.50 -37.50
N ASN A 717 13.04 6.57 -36.17
CA ASN A 717 13.57 5.55 -35.28
C ASN A 717 12.48 4.56 -34.85
N GLU A 718 12.66 3.28 -35.18
CA GLU A 718 11.71 2.19 -34.83
C GLU A 718 11.82 1.74 -33.37
N VAL A 719 12.89 2.11 -32.67
CA VAL A 719 13.16 1.71 -31.28
C VAL A 719 13.29 2.95 -30.42
N TYR A 720 12.48 3.02 -29.35
CA TYR A 720 12.59 4.06 -28.35
C TYR A 720 13.52 3.63 -27.22
N TYR A 721 14.65 4.34 -27.09
CA TYR A 721 15.68 4.05 -26.08
C TYR A 721 15.55 4.94 -24.84
N VAL A 722 15.40 4.31 -23.69
CA VAL A 722 15.43 4.98 -22.38
C VAL A 722 16.72 4.60 -21.66
N ALA A 723 17.62 5.56 -21.51
CA ALA A 723 18.95 5.34 -20.93
C ALA A 723 18.95 5.00 -19.42
N GLY A 724 17.87 5.36 -18.70
CA GLY A 724 17.73 5.15 -17.25
C GLY A 724 16.42 4.45 -16.89
N ASN A 725 15.84 4.82 -15.74
CA ASN A 725 14.60 4.24 -15.24
C ASN A 725 13.36 4.91 -15.84
N VAL A 726 12.26 4.15 -15.89
CA VAL A 726 10.94 4.71 -16.13
C VAL A 726 10.34 5.12 -14.78
N ASN A 727 10.34 6.44 -14.53
CA ASN A 727 9.88 7.06 -13.29
C ASN A 727 9.24 8.43 -13.58
N TYR A 728 9.09 9.30 -12.57
CA TYR A 728 8.46 10.62 -12.75
C TYR A 728 9.21 11.55 -13.72
N GLN A 729 10.50 11.32 -13.96
CA GLN A 729 11.27 12.09 -14.95
C GLN A 729 10.93 11.65 -16.38
N THR A 730 10.67 10.35 -16.58
CA THR A 730 10.42 9.74 -17.90
C THR A 730 8.93 9.70 -18.26
N GLY A 731 8.07 9.47 -17.27
CA GLY A 731 6.63 9.26 -17.46
C GLY A 731 6.28 7.86 -17.98
N ASN A 732 4.99 7.64 -18.24
CA ASN A 732 4.51 6.45 -18.93
C ASN A 732 4.94 6.48 -20.39
N ILE A 733 5.19 5.30 -20.96
CA ILE A 733 5.63 5.17 -22.35
C ILE A 733 4.52 4.50 -23.15
N LYS A 734 4.11 5.13 -24.24
CA LYS A 734 3.25 4.51 -25.25
C LYS A 734 3.91 4.72 -26.60
N PHE A 735 4.39 3.65 -27.22
CA PHE A 735 5.22 3.75 -28.43
C PHE A 735 4.79 2.69 -29.46
N PRO A 736 4.63 3.05 -30.74
CA PRO A 736 4.18 2.09 -31.78
C PRO A 736 5.29 1.13 -32.24
N GLY A 737 6.55 1.36 -31.84
CA GLY A 737 7.66 0.45 -32.11
C GLY A 737 8.16 -0.24 -30.83
N SER A 738 9.37 -0.80 -30.90
CA SER A 738 10.01 -1.48 -29.76
C SER A 738 10.50 -0.48 -28.70
N VAL A 739 10.42 -0.85 -27.43
CA VAL A 739 10.86 0.00 -26.30
C VAL A 739 12.00 -0.68 -25.56
N HIS A 740 13.17 -0.03 -25.53
CA HIS A 740 14.38 -0.52 -24.88
C HIS A 740 14.72 0.36 -23.69
N ILE A 741 14.61 -0.19 -22.48
CA ILE A 741 14.89 0.51 -21.24
C ILE A 741 16.13 -0.11 -20.62
N LYS A 742 17.19 0.69 -20.43
CA LYS A 742 18.44 0.21 -19.83
C LYS A 742 18.30 -0.02 -18.31
N GLY A 743 17.49 0.80 -17.63
CA GLY A 743 17.24 0.72 -16.19
C GLY A 743 16.01 -0.12 -15.82
N SER A 744 15.39 0.25 -14.70
CA SER A 744 14.20 -0.40 -14.12
C SER A 744 12.91 0.37 -14.43
N VAL A 745 11.76 -0.32 -14.30
CA VAL A 745 10.43 0.31 -14.33
C VAL A 745 9.92 0.42 -12.90
N GLU A 746 9.77 1.65 -12.41
CA GLU A 746 9.39 1.90 -11.02
C GLU A 746 7.87 1.73 -10.79
N SER A 747 7.50 1.70 -9.50
CA SER A 747 6.13 1.50 -9.04
C SER A 747 5.13 2.49 -9.63
N GLY A 748 4.05 1.95 -10.21
CA GLY A 748 2.91 2.73 -10.69
C GLY A 748 3.09 3.38 -12.06
N PHE A 749 4.12 3.03 -12.83
CA PHE A 749 4.28 3.43 -14.23
C PHE A 749 3.72 2.37 -15.20
N SER A 750 3.47 2.79 -16.44
CA SER A 750 3.00 1.90 -17.49
C SER A 750 3.78 2.06 -18.80
N ILE A 751 3.99 0.94 -19.48
CA ILE A 751 4.64 0.87 -20.79
C ILE A 751 3.76 0.07 -21.74
N PHE A 752 3.43 0.68 -22.87
CA PHE A 752 2.69 0.07 -23.96
C PHE A 752 3.52 0.13 -25.23
N SER A 753 3.76 -1.03 -25.83
CA SER A 753 4.42 -1.17 -27.12
C SER A 753 3.57 -2.02 -28.06
N GLU A 754 3.46 -1.61 -29.32
CA GLU A 754 2.86 -2.43 -30.38
C GLU A 754 3.85 -3.49 -30.92
N ASP A 755 5.07 -3.51 -30.39
CA ASP A 755 6.14 -4.47 -30.70
C ASP A 755 6.72 -5.03 -29.38
N SER A 756 8.04 -5.12 -29.23
CA SER A 756 8.70 -5.74 -28.10
C SER A 756 9.11 -4.73 -27.01
N ILE A 757 9.10 -5.17 -25.75
CA ILE A 757 9.63 -4.40 -24.61
C ILE A 757 10.85 -5.14 -24.04
N VAL A 758 11.99 -4.46 -23.99
CA VAL A 758 13.24 -4.96 -23.41
C VAL A 758 13.64 -4.10 -22.23
N ILE A 759 13.83 -4.71 -21.07
CA ILE A 759 14.20 -4.06 -19.81
C ILE A 759 15.50 -4.65 -19.28
N GLY A 760 16.50 -3.78 -19.08
CA GLY A 760 17.83 -4.14 -18.63
C GLY A 760 17.91 -4.50 -17.14
N GLU A 761 16.97 -4.02 -16.33
CA GLU A 761 16.91 -4.33 -14.90
C GLU A 761 15.59 -4.99 -14.49
N GLY A 762 14.89 -4.45 -13.47
CA GLY A 762 13.70 -5.04 -12.86
C GLY A 762 12.43 -4.22 -13.10
N VAL A 763 11.30 -4.82 -12.69
CA VAL A 763 9.98 -4.18 -12.75
C VAL A 763 9.34 -4.24 -11.37
N GLU A 764 8.85 -3.10 -10.87
CA GLU A 764 8.24 -2.99 -9.56
C GLU A 764 6.80 -2.49 -9.67
N ALA A 765 5.80 -3.28 -9.28
CA ALA A 765 4.39 -2.86 -9.23
C ALA A 765 3.89 -2.04 -10.45
N SER A 766 4.35 -2.36 -11.67
CA SER A 766 4.06 -1.63 -12.91
C SER A 766 3.17 -2.43 -13.88
N LEU A 767 2.63 -1.74 -14.90
CA LEU A 767 1.86 -2.35 -16.00
C LEU A 767 2.67 -2.34 -17.30
N LEU A 768 2.99 -3.51 -17.83
CA LEU A 768 3.64 -3.65 -19.13
C LEU A 768 2.72 -4.38 -20.10
N SER A 769 2.64 -3.89 -21.34
CA SER A 769 1.87 -4.52 -22.41
C SER A 769 2.62 -4.42 -23.73
N ALA A 770 2.94 -5.57 -24.33
CA ALA A 770 3.60 -5.71 -25.61
C ALA A 770 2.79 -6.62 -26.53
N ASP A 771 2.60 -6.19 -27.78
CA ASP A 771 1.99 -7.01 -28.83
C ASP A 771 2.99 -8.03 -29.42
N ASP A 772 4.26 -7.96 -29.03
CA ASP A 772 5.28 -8.97 -29.30
C ASP A 772 5.85 -9.59 -28.00
N ASN A 773 7.16 -9.53 -27.76
CA ASN A 773 7.83 -10.16 -26.63
C ASN A 773 8.11 -9.16 -25.50
N ILE A 774 8.15 -9.65 -24.27
CA ILE A 774 8.67 -8.90 -23.12
C ILE A 774 9.89 -9.63 -22.57
N ILE A 775 11.01 -8.93 -22.50
CA ILE A 775 12.28 -9.45 -21.96
C ILE A 775 12.68 -8.57 -20.79
N ILE A 776 12.74 -9.15 -19.59
CA ILE A 776 13.16 -8.47 -18.36
C ILE A 776 14.40 -9.18 -17.83
N SER A 777 15.54 -8.51 -17.88
CA SER A 777 16.82 -9.15 -17.56
C SER A 777 16.91 -9.60 -16.10
N GLN A 778 16.35 -8.82 -15.16
CA GLN A 778 16.24 -9.21 -13.75
C GLN A 778 14.85 -9.78 -13.43
N GLY A 779 14.18 -9.32 -12.38
CA GLY A 779 12.92 -9.90 -11.91
C GLY A 779 11.80 -8.90 -11.75
N ILE A 780 10.62 -9.45 -11.51
CA ILE A 780 9.39 -8.69 -11.24
C ILE A 780 9.08 -8.78 -9.74
N LYS A 781 9.04 -7.63 -9.07
CA LYS A 781 8.53 -7.47 -7.70
C LYS A 781 7.16 -6.81 -7.77
N GLY A 782 6.13 -7.64 -7.79
CA GLY A 782 4.79 -7.18 -8.16
C GLY A 782 4.01 -6.49 -7.06
N ALA A 783 4.30 -6.77 -5.78
CA ALA A 783 3.55 -6.27 -4.62
C ALA A 783 2.02 -6.46 -4.74
N GLY A 784 1.58 -7.49 -5.47
CA GLY A 784 0.17 -7.77 -5.79
C GLY A 784 -0.45 -6.85 -6.85
N LYS A 785 0.32 -5.92 -7.43
CA LYS A 785 -0.16 -4.88 -8.35
C LYS A 785 0.43 -4.97 -9.76
N ALA A 786 1.60 -5.57 -9.94
CA ALA A 786 2.21 -5.67 -11.27
C ALA A 786 1.41 -6.59 -12.21
N VAL A 787 1.22 -6.13 -13.44
CA VAL A 787 0.55 -6.87 -14.51
C VAL A 787 1.42 -6.81 -15.76
N ILE A 788 1.86 -7.97 -16.25
CA ILE A 788 2.73 -8.08 -17.43
C ILE A 788 1.95 -8.82 -18.52
N ARG A 789 1.76 -8.17 -19.68
CA ARG A 789 1.01 -8.70 -20.82
C ARG A 789 1.89 -8.84 -22.04
N ALA A 790 2.15 -10.06 -22.49
CA ALA A 790 2.92 -10.34 -23.69
C ALA A 790 2.12 -11.20 -24.65
N ARG A 791 1.94 -10.74 -25.90
CA ARG A 791 1.20 -11.53 -26.91
C ARG A 791 2.06 -12.64 -27.52
N ARG A 792 3.39 -12.51 -27.59
CA ARG A 792 4.28 -13.64 -27.90
C ARG A 792 4.85 -14.21 -26.61
N ASN A 793 6.12 -13.98 -26.30
CA ASN A 793 6.79 -14.63 -25.18
C ASN A 793 7.15 -13.66 -24.06
N LEU A 794 7.31 -14.19 -22.84
CA LEU A 794 7.82 -13.48 -21.68
C LEU A 794 9.06 -14.18 -21.15
N GLU A 795 10.19 -13.47 -21.09
CA GLU A 795 11.44 -13.96 -20.49
C GLU A 795 11.82 -13.09 -19.29
N VAL A 796 12.04 -13.71 -18.13
CA VAL A 796 12.35 -13.00 -16.87
C VAL A 796 13.20 -13.86 -15.93
N SER A 797 14.03 -13.26 -15.07
CA SER A 797 14.82 -14.03 -14.11
C SER A 797 14.02 -14.57 -12.92
N PHE A 798 13.14 -13.78 -12.32
CA PHE A 798 12.26 -14.23 -11.23
C PHE A 798 10.99 -13.41 -11.14
N VAL A 799 9.95 -13.96 -10.51
CA VAL A 799 8.65 -13.30 -10.37
C VAL A 799 8.13 -13.48 -8.96
N GLU A 800 7.73 -12.39 -8.32
CA GLU A 800 7.13 -12.38 -7.00
C GLU A 800 5.86 -11.53 -6.99
N GLN A 801 4.75 -12.07 -6.48
CA GLN A 801 3.48 -11.37 -6.28
C GLN A 801 3.00 -10.56 -7.50
N ALA A 802 3.08 -11.13 -8.71
CA ALA A 802 2.68 -10.47 -9.95
C ALA A 802 1.60 -11.26 -10.72
N THR A 803 0.93 -10.57 -11.65
CA THR A 803 0.06 -11.21 -12.63
C THR A 803 0.75 -11.24 -14.00
N LEU A 804 0.98 -12.43 -14.53
CA LEU A 804 1.56 -12.64 -15.86
C LEU A 804 0.47 -13.15 -16.80
N LEU A 805 0.27 -12.46 -17.92
CA LEU A 805 -0.69 -12.82 -18.97
C LEU A 805 0.09 -12.96 -20.28
N CYS A 806 0.25 -14.19 -20.75
CA CYS A 806 1.06 -14.47 -21.94
C CYS A 806 0.32 -15.41 -22.89
N VAL A 807 0.26 -15.08 -24.18
CA VAL A 807 -0.38 -15.98 -25.17
C VAL A 807 0.60 -17.06 -25.64
N GLY A 808 1.87 -16.72 -25.81
CA GLY A 808 2.96 -17.67 -26.08
C GLY A 808 3.58 -18.22 -24.80
N ASP A 809 4.89 -18.47 -24.84
CA ASP A 809 5.63 -19.17 -23.77
C ASP A 809 6.16 -18.20 -22.71
N ILE A 810 6.23 -18.67 -21.46
CA ILE A 810 6.84 -17.95 -20.34
C ILE A 810 8.10 -18.69 -19.89
N LYS A 811 9.25 -18.04 -19.97
CA LYS A 811 10.51 -18.55 -19.42
C LYS A 811 10.90 -17.75 -18.19
N ILE A 812 11.07 -18.45 -17.08
CA ILE A 812 11.51 -17.88 -15.81
C ILE A 812 12.83 -18.55 -15.42
N LYS A 813 13.89 -17.78 -15.20
CA LYS A 813 15.20 -18.37 -14.90
C LYS A 813 15.22 -19.09 -13.55
N ASN A 814 14.73 -18.45 -12.50
CA ASN A 814 14.93 -18.87 -11.10
C ASN A 814 13.63 -19.30 -10.40
N PHE A 815 12.75 -18.39 -10.02
CA PHE A 815 11.58 -18.76 -9.22
C PHE A 815 10.36 -17.90 -9.53
N CYS A 816 9.19 -18.47 -9.27
CA CYS A 816 7.90 -17.82 -9.35
C CYS A 816 7.15 -18.00 -8.03
N LEU A 817 6.93 -16.90 -7.31
CA LEU A 817 6.39 -16.92 -5.94
C LEU A 817 5.07 -16.16 -5.86
N ARG A 818 4.05 -16.81 -5.32
CA ARG A 818 2.74 -16.22 -4.95
C ARG A 818 2.15 -15.37 -6.07
N SER A 819 2.26 -15.85 -7.30
CA SER A 819 1.89 -15.10 -8.52
C SER A 819 0.71 -15.74 -9.22
N LYS A 820 0.01 -14.95 -10.04
CA LYS A 820 -1.06 -15.43 -10.91
C LYS A 820 -0.52 -15.47 -12.34
N VAL A 821 -0.41 -16.66 -12.90
CA VAL A 821 0.15 -16.88 -14.24
C VAL A 821 -0.94 -17.45 -15.13
N LYS A 822 -1.17 -16.81 -16.29
CA LYS A 822 -1.97 -17.36 -17.38
C LYS A 822 -1.12 -17.37 -18.63
N CYS A 823 -0.91 -18.56 -19.17
CA CYS A 823 -0.05 -18.82 -20.31
C CYS A 823 -0.75 -19.79 -21.27
N ASN A 824 -0.97 -19.37 -22.51
CA ASN A 824 -1.47 -20.28 -23.55
C ASN A 824 -0.34 -21.04 -24.28
N GLY A 825 0.92 -20.77 -23.94
CA GLY A 825 2.07 -21.57 -24.30
C GLY A 825 2.45 -22.57 -23.21
N LYS A 826 3.76 -22.81 -23.11
CA LYS A 826 4.42 -23.58 -22.06
C LYS A 826 5.12 -22.62 -21.09
N MET A 827 5.07 -22.93 -19.80
CA MET A 827 5.87 -22.23 -18.78
C MET A 827 7.09 -23.07 -18.42
N ILE A 828 8.28 -22.46 -18.40
CA ILE A 828 9.55 -23.16 -18.16
C ILE A 828 10.32 -22.42 -17.07
N LEU A 829 10.66 -23.13 -15.99
CA LEU A 829 11.62 -22.68 -14.99
C LEU A 829 12.97 -23.35 -15.29
N GLU A 830 13.92 -22.56 -15.78
CA GLU A 830 15.13 -23.10 -16.43
C GLU A 830 16.19 -23.61 -15.44
N SER A 831 16.49 -22.85 -14.39
CA SER A 831 17.62 -23.17 -13.49
C SER A 831 17.37 -24.40 -12.61
N ASP A 832 18.45 -24.92 -12.03
CA ASP A 832 18.40 -25.91 -10.93
C ASP A 832 17.79 -25.35 -9.64
N LYS A 833 17.58 -24.03 -9.58
CA LYS A 833 16.82 -23.35 -8.52
C LYS A 833 15.39 -23.03 -8.96
N GLY A 834 14.95 -23.59 -10.09
CA GLY A 834 13.64 -23.47 -10.73
C GLY A 834 12.47 -23.86 -9.84
N VAL A 835 11.91 -22.95 -9.03
CA VAL A 835 10.79 -23.28 -8.13
C VAL A 835 9.55 -22.42 -8.36
N LEU A 836 8.38 -23.07 -8.45
CA LEU A 836 7.06 -22.43 -8.40
C LEU A 836 6.43 -22.66 -7.01
N ILE A 837 6.15 -21.60 -6.26
CA ILE A 837 5.55 -21.70 -4.91
C ILE A 837 4.38 -20.72 -4.77
N GLY A 838 3.19 -21.27 -4.55
CA GLY A 838 2.00 -20.50 -4.23
C GLY A 838 1.39 -19.74 -5.41
N GLY A 839 0.12 -19.37 -5.26
CA GLY A 839 -0.65 -18.69 -6.32
C GLY A 839 -1.35 -19.67 -7.26
N GLN A 840 -1.69 -19.18 -8.45
CA GLN A 840 -2.45 -19.92 -9.46
C GLN A 840 -1.72 -19.83 -10.80
N THR A 841 -1.41 -20.97 -11.39
CA THR A 841 -0.74 -21.06 -12.70
C THR A 841 -1.64 -21.83 -13.66
N GLN A 842 -2.01 -21.21 -14.77
CA GLN A 842 -2.84 -21.80 -15.82
C GLN A 842 -2.01 -21.84 -17.11
N VAL A 843 -1.69 -23.04 -17.59
CA VAL A 843 -0.74 -23.26 -18.70
C VAL A 843 -1.30 -24.23 -19.73
N ARG A 844 -1.58 -23.79 -20.96
CA ARG A 844 -2.22 -24.66 -21.96
C ARG A 844 -1.34 -25.84 -22.35
N LYS A 845 -0.05 -25.62 -22.67
CA LYS A 845 0.89 -26.68 -23.09
C LYS A 845 1.64 -27.35 -21.93
N GLY A 846 1.40 -26.92 -20.70
CA GLY A 846 2.02 -27.47 -19.50
C GLY A 846 3.16 -26.64 -18.91
N LEU A 847 3.84 -27.22 -17.93
CA LEU A 847 4.80 -26.55 -17.06
C LEU A 847 6.03 -27.42 -16.86
N GLU A 848 7.21 -26.81 -16.85
CA GLU A 848 8.45 -27.50 -16.52
C GLU A 848 9.20 -26.75 -15.42
N ALA A 849 9.57 -27.45 -14.34
CA ALA A 849 10.30 -26.86 -13.22
C ALA A 849 11.21 -27.86 -12.51
N MET A 850 12.18 -27.34 -11.75
CA MET A 850 12.96 -28.18 -10.85
C MET A 850 12.13 -28.62 -9.65
N ASN A 851 11.48 -27.69 -8.95
CA ASN A 851 10.58 -28.02 -7.85
C ASN A 851 9.22 -27.33 -7.99
N LEU A 852 8.16 -28.00 -7.56
CA LEU A 852 6.81 -27.42 -7.50
C LEU A 852 6.29 -27.52 -6.07
N GLY A 853 5.83 -26.40 -5.52
CA GLY A 853 5.41 -26.28 -4.13
C GLY A 853 6.58 -26.12 -3.15
N SER A 854 6.28 -26.29 -1.86
CA SER A 854 7.25 -26.14 -0.77
C SER A 854 6.96 -27.10 0.37
N GLN A 855 7.96 -27.40 1.20
CA GLN A 855 7.81 -28.27 2.37
C GLN A 855 6.81 -27.73 3.40
N SER A 856 6.62 -26.41 3.45
CA SER A 856 5.63 -25.76 4.32
C SER A 856 4.18 -25.93 3.84
N GLY A 857 3.94 -26.64 2.72
CA GLY A 857 2.59 -26.94 2.25
C GLY A 857 1.85 -25.74 1.67
N VAL A 858 2.58 -24.71 1.18
CA VAL A 858 1.95 -23.53 0.57
C VAL A 858 1.09 -23.96 -0.62
N LYS A 859 -0.21 -23.66 -0.52
CA LYS A 859 -1.20 -23.99 -1.55
C LYS A 859 -0.80 -23.43 -2.91
N THR A 860 -0.52 -24.33 -3.86
CA THR A 860 -0.09 -23.99 -5.22
C THR A 860 -1.03 -24.66 -6.21
N LEU A 861 -1.82 -23.88 -6.94
CA LEU A 861 -2.79 -24.40 -7.90
C LEU A 861 -2.22 -24.33 -9.32
N ILE A 862 -2.21 -25.46 -10.02
CA ILE A 862 -1.69 -25.56 -11.39
C ILE A 862 -2.75 -26.19 -12.28
N SER A 863 -3.30 -25.42 -13.21
CA SER A 863 -4.21 -25.88 -14.24
C SER A 863 -3.46 -26.07 -15.55
N PHE A 864 -3.72 -27.18 -16.28
CA PHE A 864 -3.09 -27.38 -17.58
C PHE A 864 -4.00 -28.08 -18.61
N GLY A 865 -3.66 -27.91 -19.90
CA GLY A 865 -4.26 -28.66 -21.00
C GLY A 865 -5.52 -28.08 -21.63
N GLN A 866 -5.90 -26.84 -21.30
CA GLN A 866 -7.07 -26.13 -21.85
C GLN A 866 -6.69 -24.72 -22.33
N ASP A 867 -7.54 -24.09 -23.14
CA ASP A 867 -7.31 -22.71 -23.61
C ASP A 867 -7.82 -21.66 -22.62
N TYR A 868 -6.90 -21.02 -21.89
CA TYR A 868 -7.25 -20.07 -20.83
C TYR A 868 -7.64 -18.68 -21.35
N LEU A 869 -7.44 -18.36 -22.63
CA LEU A 869 -8.03 -17.15 -23.22
C LEU A 869 -9.54 -17.33 -23.41
N ILE A 870 -9.98 -18.55 -23.72
CA ILE A 870 -11.41 -18.88 -23.79
C ILE A 870 -12.03 -18.81 -22.39
N ALA A 871 -11.34 -19.30 -21.36
CA ALA A 871 -11.78 -19.14 -19.97
C ALA A 871 -12.01 -17.67 -19.59
N ASP A 872 -11.15 -16.75 -20.03
CA ASP A 872 -11.30 -15.31 -19.76
C ASP A 872 -12.51 -14.71 -20.50
N GLN A 873 -12.78 -15.17 -21.73
CA GLN A 873 -13.99 -14.79 -22.46
C GLN A 873 -15.25 -15.32 -21.80
N ILE A 874 -15.23 -16.57 -21.30
CA ILE A 874 -16.32 -17.17 -20.51
C ILE A 874 -16.60 -16.28 -19.29
N GLU A 875 -15.58 -15.97 -18.48
CA GLU A 875 -15.72 -15.13 -17.27
C GLU A 875 -16.29 -13.74 -17.62
N MET A 876 -15.83 -13.12 -18.71
CA MET A 876 -16.34 -11.83 -19.19
C MET A 876 -17.81 -11.89 -19.60
N HIS A 877 -18.21 -12.94 -20.34
CA HIS A 877 -19.58 -13.13 -20.77
C HIS A 877 -20.52 -13.43 -19.60
N GLU A 878 -20.09 -14.25 -18.64
CA GLU A 878 -20.83 -14.52 -17.41
C GLU A 878 -21.09 -13.24 -16.61
N LYS A 879 -20.06 -12.41 -16.39
CA LYS A 879 -20.22 -11.10 -15.72
C LYS A 879 -21.19 -10.19 -16.46
N THR A 880 -21.16 -10.21 -17.80
CA THR A 880 -22.07 -9.39 -18.62
C THR A 880 -23.51 -9.90 -18.53
N ILE A 881 -23.71 -11.22 -18.53
CA ILE A 881 -25.02 -11.85 -18.36
C ILE A 881 -25.60 -11.51 -16.98
N GLU A 882 -24.79 -11.59 -15.91
CA GLU A 882 -25.25 -11.27 -14.55
C GLU A 882 -25.70 -9.80 -14.45
N LYS A 883 -24.92 -8.85 -14.99
CA LYS A 883 -25.33 -7.43 -15.06
C LYS A 883 -26.64 -7.25 -15.84
N THR A 884 -26.79 -7.97 -16.96
CA THR A 884 -28.00 -7.89 -17.78
C THR A 884 -29.21 -8.46 -17.02
N LYS A 885 -29.00 -9.52 -16.24
CA LYS A 885 -30.03 -10.13 -15.39
C LYS A 885 -30.48 -9.16 -14.28
N SER A 886 -29.54 -8.45 -13.64
CA SER A 886 -29.87 -7.39 -12.68
C SER A 886 -30.70 -6.27 -13.33
N LEU A 887 -30.31 -5.80 -14.52
CA LEU A 887 -31.07 -4.80 -15.28
C LEU A 887 -32.49 -5.29 -15.60
N ILE A 888 -32.65 -6.56 -15.99
CA ILE A 888 -33.98 -7.14 -16.24
C ILE A 888 -34.84 -7.10 -14.96
N MET A 889 -34.27 -7.42 -13.78
CA MET A 889 -34.99 -7.36 -12.50
C MET A 889 -35.40 -5.93 -12.11
N GLU A 890 -34.53 -4.94 -12.36
CA GLU A 890 -34.83 -3.53 -12.15
C GLU A 890 -35.97 -3.06 -13.07
N LEU A 891 -35.89 -3.41 -14.35
CA LEU A 891 -36.93 -3.08 -15.34
C LEU A 891 -38.26 -3.77 -15.02
N GLU A 892 -38.25 -5.00 -14.50
CA GLU A 892 -39.47 -5.66 -14.00
C GLU A 892 -40.11 -4.92 -12.83
N THR A 893 -39.29 -4.40 -11.92
CA THR A 893 -39.75 -3.60 -10.80
C THR A 893 -40.30 -2.25 -11.28
N ALA A 894 -39.63 -1.61 -12.24
CA ALA A 894 -40.07 -0.38 -12.86
C ALA A 894 -41.38 -0.56 -13.64
N ILE A 895 -41.53 -1.64 -14.41
CA ILE A 895 -42.77 -2.00 -15.11
C ILE A 895 -43.92 -2.13 -14.11
N LYS A 896 -43.75 -2.89 -13.02
CA LYS A 896 -44.78 -3.00 -11.97
C LYS A 896 -45.14 -1.65 -11.34
N ARG A 897 -44.16 -0.76 -11.18
CA ARG A 897 -44.38 0.60 -10.68
C ARG A 897 -45.16 1.45 -11.68
N TYR A 898 -44.77 1.43 -12.96
CA TYR A 898 -45.41 2.18 -14.04
C TYR A 898 -46.82 1.68 -14.35
N GLU A 899 -47.08 0.38 -14.20
CA GLU A 899 -48.43 -0.21 -14.24
C GLU A 899 -49.32 0.33 -13.10
N LYS A 900 -48.77 0.50 -11.89
CA LYS A 900 -49.51 1.08 -10.76
C LYS A 900 -49.83 2.57 -10.93
N ILE A 901 -48.93 3.35 -11.53
CA ILE A 901 -49.12 4.80 -11.75
C ILE A 901 -49.75 5.13 -13.12
N ASN A 902 -50.08 4.12 -13.93
CA ASN A 902 -50.70 4.22 -15.25
C ASN A 902 -49.94 5.13 -16.26
N ASP A 903 -48.62 5.22 -16.14
CA ASP A 903 -47.74 6.02 -17.02
C ASP A 903 -47.38 5.20 -18.28
N ARG A 904 -48.21 5.33 -19.33
CA ARG A 904 -48.09 4.53 -20.57
C ARG A 904 -46.75 4.74 -21.30
N VAL A 905 -46.21 5.96 -21.30
CA VAL A 905 -44.98 6.29 -22.02
C VAL A 905 -43.78 5.60 -21.37
N LYS A 906 -43.66 5.70 -20.04
CA LYS A 906 -42.56 5.05 -19.31
C LYS A 906 -42.72 3.54 -19.25
N LEU A 907 -43.96 3.04 -19.20
CA LEU A 907 -44.25 1.61 -19.26
C LEU A 907 -43.77 0.99 -20.58
N GLU A 908 -44.09 1.62 -21.71
CA GLU A 908 -43.71 1.12 -23.03
C GLU A 908 -42.20 1.22 -23.26
N ALA A 909 -41.57 2.31 -22.81
CA ALA A 909 -40.11 2.44 -22.80
C ALA A 909 -39.43 1.32 -21.98
N ALA A 910 -39.90 1.07 -20.75
CA ALA A 910 -39.34 0.03 -19.88
C ALA A 910 -39.54 -1.38 -20.45
N ARG A 911 -40.68 -1.66 -21.10
CA ARG A 911 -40.93 -2.93 -21.80
C ARG A 911 -40.01 -3.12 -23.01
N ASN A 912 -39.81 -2.07 -23.82
CA ASN A 912 -38.90 -2.11 -24.96
C ASN A 912 -37.44 -2.30 -24.53
N GLU A 913 -37.03 -1.64 -23.46
CA GLU A 913 -35.70 -1.81 -22.87
C GLU A 913 -35.50 -3.21 -22.30
N LYS A 914 -36.50 -3.75 -21.59
CA LYS A 914 -36.49 -5.14 -21.10
C LYS A 914 -36.34 -6.14 -22.24
N LEU A 915 -37.06 -5.94 -23.35
CA LEU A 915 -36.97 -6.81 -24.52
C LEU A 915 -35.56 -6.76 -25.15
N ARG A 916 -34.94 -5.58 -25.23
CA ARG A 916 -33.55 -5.45 -25.71
C ARG A 916 -32.56 -6.16 -24.78
N ALA A 917 -32.74 -6.02 -23.46
CA ALA A 917 -31.91 -6.69 -22.47
C ALA A 917 -32.04 -8.23 -22.56
N LEU A 918 -33.25 -8.75 -22.75
CA LEU A 918 -33.50 -10.19 -22.95
C LEU A 918 -32.82 -10.72 -24.22
N LYS A 919 -32.96 -10.01 -25.36
CA LYS A 919 -32.28 -10.38 -26.62
C LYS A 919 -30.75 -10.37 -26.48
N LEU A 920 -30.21 -9.40 -25.76
CA LEU A 920 -28.77 -9.33 -25.48
C LEU A 920 -28.34 -10.50 -24.60
N MET A 921 -29.09 -10.80 -23.53
CA MET A 921 -28.83 -11.94 -22.64
C MET A 921 -28.84 -13.25 -23.42
N GLU A 922 -29.86 -13.50 -24.24
CA GLU A 922 -29.95 -14.70 -25.08
C GLU A 922 -28.74 -14.84 -26.03
N LYS A 923 -28.40 -13.78 -26.77
CA LYS A 923 -27.23 -13.76 -27.67
C LYS A 923 -25.94 -14.09 -26.92
N ARG A 924 -25.76 -13.52 -25.73
CA ARG A 924 -24.56 -13.78 -24.91
C ARG A 924 -24.54 -15.17 -24.30
N SER A 925 -25.69 -15.70 -23.87
CA SER A 925 -25.83 -17.07 -23.35
C SER A 925 -25.51 -18.11 -24.42
N LEU A 926 -25.97 -17.90 -25.67
CA LEU A 926 -25.60 -18.77 -26.79
C LEU A 926 -24.10 -18.75 -27.06
N HIS A 927 -23.48 -17.56 -27.07
CA HIS A 927 -22.03 -17.46 -27.25
C HIS A 927 -21.25 -18.08 -26.09
N LEU A 928 -21.73 -17.93 -24.85
CA LEU A 928 -21.15 -18.57 -23.66
C LEU A 928 -21.17 -20.09 -23.77
N PHE A 929 -22.26 -20.68 -24.27
CA PHE A 929 -22.35 -22.12 -24.53
C PHE A 929 -21.26 -22.57 -25.52
N THR A 930 -21.11 -21.87 -26.65
CA THR A 930 -20.06 -22.16 -27.63
C THR A 930 -18.65 -22.04 -27.04
N LEU A 931 -18.40 -21.04 -26.19
CA LEU A 931 -17.09 -20.88 -25.56
C LEU A 931 -16.80 -22.00 -24.55
N ARG A 932 -17.79 -22.44 -23.77
CA ARG A 932 -17.65 -23.57 -22.84
C ARG A 932 -17.31 -24.86 -23.58
N GLU A 933 -17.98 -25.12 -24.69
CA GLU A 933 -17.67 -26.28 -25.55
C GLU A 933 -16.22 -26.23 -26.05
N LYS A 934 -15.75 -25.07 -26.53
CA LYS A 934 -14.35 -24.90 -26.93
C LYS A 934 -13.36 -25.01 -25.77
N PHE A 935 -13.76 -24.68 -24.54
CA PHE A 935 -12.89 -24.78 -23.38
C PHE A 935 -12.67 -26.23 -22.92
N GLU A 936 -13.60 -27.14 -23.23
CA GLU A 936 -13.43 -28.59 -23.01
C GLU A 936 -12.45 -29.23 -24.01
N GLU A 937 -11.98 -28.49 -25.03
CA GLU A 937 -10.97 -28.98 -25.97
C GLU A 937 -9.64 -29.24 -25.26
N HIS A 938 -9.15 -30.47 -25.37
CA HIS A 938 -7.89 -30.88 -24.78
C HIS A 938 -6.69 -30.54 -25.66
N PHE A 939 -5.72 -29.86 -25.08
CA PHE A 939 -4.43 -29.60 -25.69
C PHE A 939 -3.34 -30.53 -25.11
N PRO A 940 -2.55 -31.20 -25.96
CA PRO A 940 -1.43 -32.03 -25.51
C PRO A 940 -0.50 -31.24 -24.59
N SER A 941 -0.35 -31.73 -23.37
CA SER A 941 0.31 -30.98 -22.30
C SER A 941 0.82 -31.89 -21.20
N GLU A 942 1.92 -31.49 -20.58
CA GLU A 942 2.57 -32.23 -19.50
C GLU A 942 3.18 -31.28 -18.46
N ILE A 943 3.10 -31.67 -17.19
CA ILE A 943 3.82 -31.04 -16.10
C ILE A 943 5.05 -31.88 -15.79
N LYS A 944 6.24 -31.31 -16.00
CA LYS A 944 7.55 -31.93 -15.76
C LYS A 944 8.18 -31.37 -14.50
N VAL A 945 8.42 -32.25 -13.52
CA VAL A 945 9.12 -31.90 -12.28
C VAL A 945 10.41 -32.67 -12.20
N ARG A 946 11.54 -32.00 -12.48
CA ARG A 946 12.87 -32.63 -12.53
C ARG A 946 13.36 -33.04 -11.13
N GLY A 947 13.10 -32.19 -10.14
CA GLY A 947 13.42 -32.38 -8.71
C GLY A 947 12.24 -32.94 -7.93
N THR A 948 11.63 -32.13 -7.06
CA THR A 948 10.60 -32.57 -6.11
C THR A 948 9.27 -31.82 -6.31
N LEU A 949 8.18 -32.58 -6.39
CA LEU A 949 6.80 -32.11 -6.26
C LEU A 949 6.38 -32.25 -4.79
N PHE A 950 6.14 -31.13 -4.12
CA PHE A 950 5.84 -31.09 -2.68
C PHE A 950 4.34 -31.19 -2.36
N PRO A 951 3.99 -31.57 -1.12
CA PRO A 951 2.61 -31.50 -0.64
C PRO A 951 2.02 -30.08 -0.71
N GLY A 952 0.70 -29.99 -0.87
CA GLY A 952 -0.02 -28.71 -1.00
C GLY A 952 -0.11 -28.17 -2.44
N VAL A 953 0.54 -28.86 -3.40
CA VAL A 953 0.29 -28.62 -4.83
C VAL A 953 -1.01 -29.33 -5.24
N ILE A 954 -1.89 -28.59 -5.91
CA ILE A 954 -3.14 -29.09 -6.47
C ILE A 954 -3.04 -28.92 -7.98
N ILE A 955 -3.15 -30.02 -8.70
CA ILE A 955 -3.12 -30.03 -10.15
C ILE A 955 -4.55 -30.20 -10.66
N GLU A 956 -4.91 -29.39 -11.64
CA GLU A 956 -6.22 -29.37 -12.24
C GLU A 956 -6.12 -29.49 -13.76
N SER A 957 -7.01 -30.28 -14.35
CA SER A 957 -7.19 -30.35 -15.80
C SER A 957 -8.60 -30.84 -16.10
N HIS A 958 -9.34 -30.11 -16.95
CA HIS A 958 -10.70 -30.46 -17.37
C HIS A 958 -11.63 -30.70 -16.16
N GLY A 959 -11.53 -29.84 -15.13
CA GLY A 959 -12.32 -29.90 -13.91
C GLY A 959 -11.93 -31.03 -12.95
N ARG A 960 -10.95 -31.87 -13.29
CA ARG A 960 -10.44 -32.94 -12.43
C ARG A 960 -9.31 -32.41 -11.58
N HIS A 961 -9.33 -32.73 -10.29
CA HIS A 961 -8.36 -32.24 -9.33
C HIS A 961 -7.50 -33.38 -8.78
N TYR A 962 -6.20 -33.15 -8.66
CA TYR A 962 -5.23 -34.08 -8.10
C TYR A 962 -4.35 -33.36 -7.08
N GLU A 963 -4.58 -33.65 -5.80
CA GLU A 963 -3.83 -33.05 -4.69
C GLU A 963 -2.65 -33.94 -4.28
N ILE A 964 -1.48 -33.32 -4.16
CA ILE A 964 -0.26 -33.99 -3.72
C ILE A 964 -0.22 -34.02 -2.19
N LYS A 965 -0.25 -35.23 -1.63
CA LYS A 965 -0.24 -35.46 -0.17
C LYS A 965 1.14 -35.82 0.39
N SER A 966 2.04 -36.34 -0.45
CA SER A 966 3.39 -36.74 -0.09
C SER A 966 4.38 -36.28 -1.15
N PRO A 967 5.63 -35.94 -0.80
CA PRO A 967 6.61 -35.47 -1.77
C PRO A 967 6.95 -36.57 -2.79
N LYS A 968 7.01 -36.19 -4.07
CA LYS A 968 7.37 -37.10 -5.19
C LYS A 968 8.55 -36.52 -5.95
N LYS A 969 9.48 -37.36 -6.39
CA LYS A 969 10.70 -36.92 -7.09
C LYS A 969 10.72 -37.38 -8.54
N ALA A 970 11.24 -36.53 -9.42
CA ALA A 970 11.44 -36.83 -10.84
C ALA A 970 10.18 -37.45 -11.47
N ILE A 971 9.11 -36.67 -11.54
CA ILE A 971 7.81 -37.12 -12.08
C ILE A 971 7.30 -36.23 -13.20
N ARG A 972 6.54 -36.85 -14.09
CA ARG A 972 5.76 -36.24 -15.15
C ARG A 972 4.28 -36.47 -14.85
N ILE A 973 3.48 -35.44 -15.06
CA ILE A 973 2.02 -35.49 -14.90
C ILE A 973 1.37 -35.09 -16.21
N SER A 974 0.37 -35.87 -16.63
CA SER A 974 -0.38 -35.64 -17.87
C SER A 974 -1.84 -35.99 -17.67
N PHE A 975 -2.71 -35.40 -18.49
CA PHE A 975 -4.11 -35.78 -18.53
C PHE A 975 -4.32 -36.90 -19.54
N ASP A 976 -4.93 -38.02 -19.12
CA ASP A 976 -5.25 -39.11 -20.02
C ASP A 976 -6.69 -39.00 -20.51
N LEU A 977 -6.84 -38.75 -21.82
CA LEU A 977 -8.11 -38.63 -22.51
C LEU A 977 -8.99 -39.88 -22.41
N GLN A 978 -8.39 -41.08 -22.38
CA GLN A 978 -9.17 -42.33 -22.38
C GLN A 978 -9.79 -42.59 -21.01
N SER A 979 -9.04 -42.36 -19.94
CA SER A 979 -9.52 -42.60 -18.58
C SER A 979 -10.15 -41.38 -17.92
N GLY A 980 -9.97 -40.17 -18.47
CA GLY A 980 -10.46 -38.93 -17.89
C GLY A 980 -9.79 -38.58 -16.56
N HIS A 981 -8.60 -39.13 -16.31
CA HIS A 981 -7.86 -38.98 -15.07
C HIS A 981 -6.49 -38.33 -15.29
N ILE A 982 -6.03 -37.58 -14.29
CA ILE A 982 -4.67 -37.07 -14.22
C ILE A 982 -3.76 -38.24 -13.82
N LYS A 983 -2.81 -38.59 -14.69
CA LYS A 983 -1.83 -39.66 -14.49
C LYS A 983 -0.48 -39.10 -14.13
N GLU A 984 0.27 -39.87 -13.33
CA GLU A 984 1.66 -39.61 -13.03
C GLU A 984 2.56 -40.74 -13.53
N ALA A 985 3.76 -40.39 -13.99
CA ALA A 985 4.78 -41.33 -14.44
C ALA A 985 6.18 -40.84 -14.01
N PRO A 986 7.12 -41.73 -13.64
CA PRO A 986 8.51 -41.35 -13.40
C PRO A 986 9.23 -41.00 -14.71
N PHE A 987 10.28 -40.16 -14.65
CA PHE A 987 11.15 -39.93 -15.81
C PHE A 987 11.89 -41.22 -16.21
N GLN A 988 11.97 -41.51 -17.51
CA GLN A 988 12.75 -42.64 -18.01
C GLN A 988 14.25 -42.26 -18.03
N LYS A 989 15.13 -43.24 -17.74
CA LYS A 989 16.61 -43.09 -17.62
C LYS A 989 17.33 -42.42 -18.82
N ARG A 990 16.66 -42.23 -19.96
CA ARG A 990 17.20 -41.57 -21.16
C ARG A 990 16.99 -40.05 -21.22
N GLU A 991 16.21 -39.47 -20.30
CA GLU A 991 15.81 -38.05 -20.31
C GLU A 991 16.46 -37.21 -19.20
N MET A 992 17.42 -37.76 -18.45
CA MET A 992 18.15 -37.07 -17.37
C MET A 992 19.51 -36.48 -17.81
N GLY A 993 19.74 -36.35 -19.12
CA GLY A 993 20.98 -35.85 -19.72
C GLY A 993 20.94 -34.37 -20.03
#